data_AF-A0A843HH91-F1
#
_entry.id   AF-A0A843HH91-F1
#
_cell.length_a   1.000
_cell.length_b   1.000
_cell.length_c   1.000
_cell.angle_alpha   90.00
_cell.angle_beta   90.00
_cell.angle_gamma   90.00
#
_symmetry.space_group_name_H-M   'P 1'
#
loop_
_entity.id
_entity.type
_entity.pdbx_description
1 polymer ?
#
loop_
_entity_poly.entity_id
_entity_poly.type
_entity_poly.pdbx_seq_one_letter_code
_entity_poly.pdbx_strand_id
1 'polypeptide(L)'
;MNIKIKNVLFFLVIFALILGLSSVNATDDDSQDNLGDTLNDVDDVKIIENNIENSKMEKAEVKSDKAIKGDSKVNTNIEVENFTGKIGDNIQLKAIVKDENDDIVNSGKVLFKVNKETIKDNGQISYAQVLNSTAILNYTIPKSWNKTISLEAVYSGSSQYNSCRSNELILNGMKLDTTVSVKSYNLIYGENICLTAEVIDEKGNPVSGGKAIYKINGATLKSNDTAIEVRVRNGSAILNYTTPLSWTTNNITIQAVYSGNEIFEGSRSNLSIKTVKEAIINSNNLIKTTNDIVYLNVNVTDEDANIIESGKIRLYQNNKMIGENSLIDGKRELYLGKMSAGNHDFKLEFISSGYTKTTIPVSVTIKDETPIVNLLLDIPQATQSAGKLELRAYVTFNNTKYYKTNINSGYVLFKIDNREIKKVGIVNSKALYNYTMPNDKSNHIIDAYYVSGIYGNNSDTKIIQTTDNSGLNKENTAIKGNKNPLDSIIETVGGMPNISLMTNYVWADENAVYTLTREQYQEITVRDSYSMYLNNFMSRYVAFKTKSEPDVYHVLRREKWNVIEKALNLNLVLSNEGAYPEEITANLKGVEYTYSEVRDVQNTSYTCGPTSLSMCSQTLKTYFSEYRGAINAGSTYADGSSTSGLANAARMHNMSATFYYNTTFDNALNELSKGGCALIFHTWNHYVAILDISKDKSKVLVANPSGTYNEGSHGMPTNWLSVSYVKSCFNNYDTSGLILKLNYNLTGTVKNQVNNMYNNFGAKYIRSNTSERIPNT
;
A
#
# COMPACT_ATOMS: atom_id res chain seq x y z
N MET A 1 23.53 -36.51 -17.82
CA MET A 1 22.89 -37.15 -16.67
C MET A 1 21.40 -36.85 -16.76
N ASN A 2 20.64 -37.82 -17.25
CA ASN A 2 19.18 -37.80 -17.41
C ASN A 2 18.52 -38.02 -16.05
N ILE A 3 17.35 -37.42 -15.82
CA ILE A 3 16.12 -38.12 -15.37
C ILE A 3 14.92 -37.26 -15.78
N LYS A 4 14.08 -37.86 -16.63
CA LYS A 4 12.66 -37.55 -16.89
C LYS A 4 11.80 -38.41 -15.96
N ILE A 5 10.58 -37.95 -15.65
CA ILE A 5 9.30 -38.70 -15.51
C ILE A 5 8.25 -37.59 -15.27
N LYS A 6 7.32 -37.21 -16.17
CA LYS A 6 6.13 -37.86 -16.78
C LYS A 6 5.02 -38.28 -15.80
N ASN A 7 3.87 -37.58 -15.86
CA ASN A 7 2.47 -38.06 -16.00
C ASN A 7 1.58 -36.79 -16.11
N VAL A 8 0.92 -36.44 -17.23
CA VAL A 8 -0.26 -37.05 -17.93
C VAL A 8 -1.51 -37.00 -17.02
N LEU A 9 -2.72 -36.57 -17.40
CA LEU A 9 -3.33 -35.80 -18.50
C LEU A 9 -4.84 -35.68 -18.15
N PHE A 10 -5.47 -34.53 -18.45
CA PHE A 10 -6.89 -34.32 -18.82
C PHE A 10 -8.08 -34.69 -17.89
N PHE A 11 -8.93 -33.69 -17.60
CA PHE A 11 -10.34 -33.69 -18.02
C PHE A 11 -10.85 -32.24 -18.19
N LEU A 12 -11.73 -32.04 -19.17
CA LEU A 12 -12.21 -30.78 -19.72
C LEU A 12 -13.69 -30.56 -19.33
N VAL A 13 -14.08 -29.28 -19.16
CA VAL A 13 -15.35 -28.65 -19.60
C VAL A 13 -16.61 -28.59 -18.69
N ILE A 14 -16.91 -27.33 -18.29
CA ILE A 14 -18.15 -26.51 -18.36
C ILE A 14 -19.36 -26.86 -17.46
N PHE A 15 -19.80 -25.89 -16.64
CA PHE A 15 -21.10 -25.21 -16.83
C PHE A 15 -21.20 -23.84 -16.13
N ALA A 16 -21.90 -22.94 -16.80
CA ALA A 16 -22.05 -21.52 -16.53
C ALA A 16 -23.32 -21.18 -15.73
N LEU A 17 -23.32 -19.93 -15.23
CA LEU A 17 -24.39 -19.08 -14.67
C LEU A 17 -25.84 -19.59 -14.70
N ILE A 18 -26.54 -19.40 -13.57
CA ILE A 18 -27.99 -19.20 -13.52
C ILE A 18 -28.28 -17.90 -12.74
N LEU A 19 -28.85 -16.93 -13.46
CA LEU A 19 -29.67 -15.84 -12.95
C LEU A 19 -31.03 -15.94 -13.66
N GLY A 20 -32.11 -15.67 -12.93
CA GLY A 20 -33.42 -15.38 -13.52
C GLY A 20 -34.56 -16.26 -13.00
N LEU A 21 -35.29 -15.74 -12.02
CA LEU A 21 -36.67 -16.16 -11.75
C LEU A 21 -37.59 -14.98 -12.07
N SER A 22 -38.49 -15.19 -13.02
CA SER A 22 -39.66 -14.37 -13.25
C SER A 22 -40.85 -15.24 -13.68
N SER A 23 -41.98 -14.98 -13.00
CA SER A 23 -43.38 -15.03 -13.44
C SER A 23 -44.05 -16.35 -13.86
N VAL A 24 -44.96 -16.81 -12.98
CA VAL A 24 -46.45 -16.77 -13.09
C VAL A 24 -47.17 -17.41 -14.29
N ASN A 25 -48.01 -18.43 -14.00
CA ASN A 25 -49.45 -18.66 -14.37
C ASN A 25 -49.78 -20.17 -14.15
N ALA A 26 -50.82 -20.60 -13.42
CA ALA A 26 -52.29 -20.57 -13.72
C ALA A 26 -52.59 -21.33 -15.05
N THR A 27 -53.45 -22.34 -15.20
CA THR A 27 -54.81 -22.67 -14.69
C THR A 27 -55.23 -24.05 -15.22
N ASP A 28 -56.21 -24.71 -14.56
CA ASP A 28 -57.38 -25.49 -15.08
C ASP A 28 -57.17 -26.66 -16.08
N ASP A 29 -58.02 -27.69 -16.22
CA ASP A 29 -59.15 -28.35 -15.54
C ASP A 29 -59.49 -29.57 -16.46
N ASP A 30 -60.43 -30.44 -16.03
CA ASP A 30 -61.14 -31.46 -16.83
C ASP A 30 -60.38 -32.77 -17.23
N SER A 31 -60.97 -33.97 -17.24
CA SER A 31 -62.35 -34.46 -17.05
C SER A 31 -62.36 -36.02 -17.01
N GLN A 32 -63.39 -36.58 -16.36
CA GLN A 32 -64.24 -37.77 -16.69
C GLN A 32 -63.63 -39.02 -17.39
N ASP A 33 -64.01 -40.28 -17.11
CA ASP A 33 -65.36 -40.82 -16.91
C ASP A 33 -65.35 -42.32 -16.46
N ASN A 34 -66.35 -42.72 -15.64
CA ASN A 34 -67.24 -43.91 -15.67
C ASN A 34 -66.75 -45.34 -16.02
N LEU A 35 -67.38 -46.47 -15.63
CA LEU A 35 -68.35 -46.95 -14.62
C LEU A 35 -68.57 -48.45 -14.97
N GLY A 36 -68.96 -49.33 -14.04
CA GLY A 36 -69.34 -50.72 -14.35
C GLY A 36 -69.78 -51.58 -13.16
N ASP A 37 -71.08 -51.86 -13.13
CA ASP A 37 -71.93 -52.48 -12.09
C ASP A 37 -71.73 -53.98 -11.79
N THR A 38 -72.17 -54.44 -10.60
CA THR A 38 -73.34 -55.35 -10.47
C THR A 38 -73.83 -55.52 -9.02
N LEU A 39 -75.14 -55.39 -8.83
CA LEU A 39 -75.96 -55.67 -7.64
C LEU A 39 -76.50 -57.12 -7.67
N ASN A 40 -76.91 -57.64 -6.51
CA ASN A 40 -78.13 -58.46 -6.38
C ASN A 40 -78.59 -58.56 -4.90
N ASP A 41 -79.88 -58.23 -4.71
CA ASP A 41 -80.92 -58.76 -3.80
C ASP A 41 -80.71 -58.90 -2.27
N VAL A 42 -81.71 -58.80 -1.38
CA VAL A 42 -83.02 -58.14 -1.23
C VAL A 42 -83.71 -58.81 0.00
N ASP A 43 -84.37 -58.00 0.82
CA ASP A 43 -85.52 -58.22 1.74
C ASP A 43 -85.49 -59.00 3.08
N ASP A 44 -85.90 -58.23 4.10
CA ASP A 44 -87.03 -58.38 5.05
C ASP A 44 -87.10 -59.40 6.21
N VAL A 45 -86.97 -58.84 7.42
CA VAL A 45 -88.04 -58.59 8.43
C VAL A 45 -88.82 -59.77 9.09
N LYS A 46 -88.59 -59.86 10.42
CA LYS A 46 -89.51 -60.10 11.57
C LYS A 46 -89.90 -61.50 12.10
N ILE A 47 -89.68 -61.57 13.42
CA ILE A 47 -90.49 -62.13 14.53
C ILE A 47 -90.45 -63.63 14.78
N ILE A 48 -89.98 -63.96 15.99
CA ILE A 48 -90.59 -64.96 16.87
C ILE A 48 -90.71 -64.34 18.27
N GLU A 49 -91.95 -64.13 18.72
CA GLU A 49 -92.35 -64.12 20.14
C GLU A 49 -92.44 -65.57 20.64
N ASN A 50 -92.21 -65.82 21.94
CA ASN A 50 -93.23 -66.41 22.83
C ASN A 50 -92.75 -66.90 24.22
N ASN A 51 -93.63 -66.63 25.19
CA ASN A 51 -94.10 -67.47 26.32
C ASN A 51 -93.42 -67.42 27.71
N ILE A 52 -94.14 -67.43 28.86
CA ILE A 52 -95.55 -67.17 29.27
C ILE A 52 -95.57 -67.17 30.83
N GLU A 53 -96.30 -66.20 31.41
CA GLU A 53 -97.22 -66.19 32.59
C GLU A 53 -96.92 -66.63 34.05
N ASN A 54 -97.30 -65.69 34.94
CA ASN A 54 -98.23 -65.72 36.09
C ASN A 54 -97.96 -66.51 37.39
N SER A 55 -97.96 -65.80 38.53
CA SER A 55 -99.16 -65.76 39.39
C SER A 55 -99.17 -64.65 40.47
N LYS A 56 -100.31 -63.93 40.49
CA LYS A 56 -101.10 -63.38 41.63
C LYS A 56 -100.52 -62.33 42.59
N MET A 57 -101.13 -61.14 42.52
CA MET A 57 -101.48 -60.32 43.69
C MET A 57 -102.82 -60.79 44.28
N GLU A 58 -102.97 -60.77 45.61
CA GLU A 58 -104.18 -60.24 46.27
C GLU A 58 -103.91 -59.85 47.74
N LYS A 59 -104.30 -58.61 48.08
CA LYS A 59 -104.67 -58.06 49.41
C LYS A 59 -103.59 -58.04 50.52
N ALA A 60 -103.42 -56.99 51.31
CA ALA A 60 -104.43 -56.10 51.88
C ALA A 60 -103.89 -54.69 52.20
N GLU A 61 -104.79 -53.72 52.09
CA GLU A 61 -104.71 -52.34 52.58
C GLU A 61 -104.45 -52.26 54.10
N VAL A 62 -103.75 -51.21 54.56
CA VAL A 62 -104.32 -49.98 55.15
C VAL A 62 -103.18 -49.11 55.75
N LYS A 63 -103.17 -47.84 55.32
CA LYS A 63 -102.87 -46.54 56.01
C LYS A 63 -102.09 -46.58 57.34
N SER A 64 -101.21 -45.63 57.68
CA SER A 64 -101.09 -44.22 57.33
C SER A 64 -99.72 -43.67 57.78
N ASP A 65 -99.44 -42.45 57.28
CA ASP A 65 -98.71 -41.37 57.94
C ASP A 65 -97.26 -41.05 57.52
N LYS A 66 -97.20 -39.85 56.91
CA LYS A 66 -96.28 -38.73 57.17
C LYS A 66 -94.80 -38.83 56.81
N ALA A 67 -94.47 -37.90 55.90
CA ALA A 67 -93.41 -36.88 56.00
C ALA A 67 -92.00 -37.19 55.44
N ILE A 68 -91.71 -36.48 54.34
CA ILE A 68 -90.50 -35.68 54.00
C ILE A 68 -89.13 -36.35 54.08
N LYS A 69 -88.44 -36.42 52.93
CA LYS A 69 -87.01 -36.03 52.80
C LYS A 69 -86.83 -35.24 51.50
N GLY A 70 -86.27 -34.03 51.63
CA GLY A 70 -85.80 -33.23 50.50
C GLY A 70 -84.43 -33.72 50.04
N ASP A 71 -84.18 -33.63 48.73
CA ASP A 71 -82.88 -33.91 48.15
C ASP A 71 -81.86 -32.83 48.56
N SER A 72 -80.93 -33.18 49.45
CA SER A 72 -79.73 -32.37 49.68
C SER A 72 -78.72 -32.69 48.58
N LYS A 73 -78.35 -31.70 47.76
CA LYS A 73 -77.26 -31.81 46.79
C LYS A 73 -75.92 -32.12 47.49
N VAL A 74 -75.09 -32.93 46.84
CA VAL A 74 -73.76 -33.33 47.32
C VAL A 74 -72.77 -32.18 47.08
N ASN A 75 -71.86 -31.90 48.02
CA ASN A 75 -70.82 -30.90 47.81
C ASN A 75 -69.76 -31.40 46.83
N THR A 76 -69.05 -30.47 46.19
CA THR A 76 -67.99 -30.78 45.24
C THR A 76 -66.72 -30.03 45.55
N ASN A 77 -65.58 -30.61 45.18
CA ASN A 77 -64.28 -29.95 45.13
C ASN A 77 -63.88 -29.73 43.66
N ILE A 78 -63.04 -28.72 43.41
CA ILE A 78 -62.49 -28.46 42.07
C ILE A 78 -61.04 -28.01 42.17
N GLU A 79 -60.20 -28.57 41.31
CA GLU A 79 -58.80 -28.18 41.15
C GLU A 79 -58.50 -27.86 39.68
N VAL A 80 -57.69 -26.83 39.44
CA VAL A 80 -57.20 -26.48 38.10
C VAL A 80 -55.84 -27.13 37.90
N GLU A 81 -55.69 -27.90 36.83
CA GLU A 81 -54.39 -28.45 36.47
C GLU A 81 -53.47 -27.36 35.93
N ASN A 82 -52.20 -27.42 36.32
CA ASN A 82 -51.18 -26.53 35.79
C ASN A 82 -50.88 -26.86 34.32
N PHE A 83 -50.48 -25.84 33.54
CA PHE A 83 -50.07 -26.00 32.15
C PHE A 83 -48.86 -25.11 31.84
N THR A 84 -48.19 -25.42 30.74
CA THR A 84 -47.10 -24.60 30.19
C THR A 84 -47.49 -24.14 28.79
N GLY A 85 -47.25 -22.86 28.48
CA GLY A 85 -47.48 -22.33 27.15
C GLY A 85 -47.01 -20.88 27.04
N LYS A 86 -46.88 -20.39 25.81
CA LYS A 86 -46.49 -19.03 25.47
C LYS A 86 -47.56 -18.34 24.65
N ILE A 87 -47.48 -17.02 24.54
CA ILE A 87 -48.42 -16.20 23.77
C ILE A 87 -48.61 -16.80 22.37
N GLY A 88 -49.88 -17.02 22.00
CA GLY A 88 -50.28 -17.63 20.72
C GLY A 88 -50.34 -19.16 20.72
N ASP A 89 -49.91 -19.85 21.78
CA ASP A 89 -50.07 -21.31 21.87
C ASP A 89 -51.53 -21.67 22.16
N ASN A 90 -52.00 -22.75 21.55
CA ASN A 90 -53.28 -23.37 21.86
C ASN A 90 -53.09 -24.36 23.01
N ILE A 91 -53.71 -24.07 24.15
CA ILE A 91 -53.62 -24.86 25.37
C ILE A 91 -54.99 -25.41 25.76
N GLN A 92 -54.97 -26.34 26.71
CA GLN A 92 -56.17 -26.87 27.35
C GLN A 92 -56.20 -26.42 28.81
N LEU A 93 -57.15 -25.56 29.15
CA LEU A 93 -57.46 -25.26 30.54
C LEU A 93 -58.30 -26.41 31.07
N LYS A 94 -57.74 -27.17 32.00
CA LYS A 94 -58.36 -28.38 32.56
C LYS A 94 -58.66 -28.19 34.04
N ALA A 95 -59.89 -28.52 34.42
CA ALA A 95 -60.30 -28.58 35.80
C ALA A 95 -60.85 -29.97 36.14
N ILE A 96 -60.47 -30.49 37.29
CA ILE A 96 -60.96 -31.75 37.84
C ILE A 96 -62.01 -31.43 38.90
N VAL A 97 -63.23 -31.96 38.72
CA VAL A 97 -64.37 -31.81 39.64
C VAL A 97 -64.70 -33.18 40.22
N LYS A 98 -64.65 -33.32 41.55
CA LYS A 98 -65.14 -34.51 42.25
C LYS A 98 -66.16 -34.11 43.31
N ASP A 99 -66.95 -35.06 43.77
CA ASP A 99 -67.82 -34.83 44.91
C ASP A 99 -67.04 -34.90 46.24
N GLU A 100 -67.73 -34.67 47.35
CA GLU A 100 -67.12 -34.71 48.69
C GLU A 100 -66.58 -36.09 49.10
N ASN A 101 -66.89 -37.16 48.35
CA ASN A 101 -66.39 -38.52 48.54
C ASN A 101 -65.33 -38.92 47.50
N ASP A 102 -64.85 -37.97 46.68
CA ASP A 102 -63.94 -38.19 45.55
C ASP A 102 -64.53 -39.02 44.37
N ASP A 103 -65.86 -39.16 44.30
CA ASP A 103 -66.56 -39.88 43.23
C ASP A 103 -66.73 -39.03 41.94
N ILE A 104 -67.08 -39.71 40.84
CA ILE A 104 -67.14 -39.13 39.50
C ILE A 104 -68.31 -38.14 39.36
N VAL A 105 -68.01 -36.91 38.95
CA VAL A 105 -68.99 -35.89 38.58
C VAL A 105 -69.16 -35.86 37.05
N ASN A 106 -70.38 -36.08 36.57
CA ASN A 106 -70.71 -36.23 35.13
C ASN A 106 -71.73 -35.19 34.62
N SER A 107 -71.94 -34.10 35.35
CA SER A 107 -72.90 -33.06 34.98
C SER A 107 -72.46 -31.68 35.45
N GLY A 108 -73.03 -30.62 34.84
CA GLY A 108 -72.74 -29.22 35.18
C GLY A 108 -71.64 -28.60 34.31
N LYS A 109 -71.33 -27.33 34.56
CA LYS A 109 -70.42 -26.51 33.74
C LYS A 109 -69.34 -25.87 34.58
N VAL A 110 -68.15 -25.70 34.00
CA VAL A 110 -67.03 -24.97 34.60
C VAL A 110 -66.75 -23.70 33.81
N LEU A 111 -66.60 -22.59 34.52
CA LEU A 111 -66.11 -21.31 34.01
C LEU A 111 -64.67 -21.11 34.47
N PHE A 112 -63.77 -20.79 33.55
CA PHE A 112 -62.42 -20.34 33.90
C PHE A 112 -62.39 -18.82 34.01
N LYS A 113 -61.70 -18.31 35.03
CA LYS A 113 -61.49 -16.88 35.23
C LYS A 113 -60.02 -16.56 35.34
N VAL A 114 -59.61 -15.49 34.67
CA VAL A 114 -58.25 -14.98 34.68
C VAL A 114 -58.27 -13.61 35.33
N ASN A 115 -57.47 -13.39 36.37
CA ASN A 115 -57.49 -12.16 37.16
C ASN A 115 -58.92 -11.78 37.61
N LYS A 116 -59.69 -12.79 38.06
CA LYS A 116 -61.09 -12.71 38.53
C LYS A 116 -62.15 -12.43 37.46
N GLU A 117 -61.76 -12.19 36.21
CA GLU A 117 -62.66 -12.01 35.07
C GLU A 117 -62.90 -13.33 34.34
N THR A 118 -64.16 -13.63 34.03
CA THR A 118 -64.52 -14.82 33.26
C THR A 118 -63.99 -14.75 31.83
N ILE A 119 -63.36 -15.83 31.37
CA ILE A 119 -62.91 -15.96 29.98
C ILE A 119 -64.13 -15.85 29.05
N LYS A 120 -63.98 -14.99 28.04
CA LYS A 120 -64.97 -14.80 26.98
C LYS A 120 -64.34 -15.09 25.63
N ASP A 121 -65.11 -15.71 24.76
CA ASP A 121 -64.81 -15.86 23.33
C ASP A 121 -65.78 -14.99 22.53
N ASN A 122 -65.24 -14.07 21.71
CA ASN A 122 -66.02 -13.07 20.97
C ASN A 122 -67.11 -12.34 21.79
N GLY A 123 -66.80 -12.05 23.06
CA GLY A 123 -67.70 -11.35 23.99
C GLY A 123 -68.74 -12.23 24.69
N GLN A 124 -68.85 -13.52 24.33
CA GLN A 124 -69.71 -14.50 25.00
C GLN A 124 -68.94 -15.28 26.05
N ILE A 125 -69.60 -15.66 27.14
CA ILE A 125 -68.99 -16.44 28.22
C ILE A 125 -68.68 -17.86 27.72
N SER A 126 -67.42 -18.27 27.81
CA SER A 126 -66.99 -19.64 27.48
C SER A 126 -67.08 -20.54 28.71
N TYR A 127 -67.66 -21.73 28.55
CA TYR A 127 -67.74 -22.74 29.61
C TYR A 127 -67.37 -24.12 29.07
N ALA A 128 -66.81 -24.96 29.94
CA ALA A 128 -66.54 -26.36 29.67
C ALA A 128 -67.58 -27.24 30.37
N GLN A 129 -68.08 -28.27 29.68
CA GLN A 129 -68.97 -29.27 30.30
C GLN A 129 -68.14 -30.22 31.16
N VAL A 130 -68.67 -30.63 32.31
CA VAL A 130 -68.02 -31.66 33.13
C VAL A 130 -68.41 -33.04 32.61
N LEU A 131 -67.42 -33.79 32.11
CA LEU A 131 -67.55 -35.18 31.68
C LEU A 131 -66.44 -36.01 32.31
N ASN A 132 -66.81 -37.11 32.96
CA ASN A 132 -65.94 -37.98 33.76
C ASN A 132 -65.00 -37.19 34.66
N SER A 133 -65.58 -36.38 35.55
CA SER A 133 -64.89 -35.47 36.47
C SER A 133 -64.00 -34.40 35.82
N THR A 134 -64.00 -34.27 34.50
CA THR A 134 -63.08 -33.36 33.80
C THR A 134 -63.84 -32.31 33.01
N ALA A 135 -63.42 -31.05 33.15
CA ALA A 135 -63.86 -29.96 32.29
C ALA A 135 -62.65 -29.40 31.53
N ILE A 136 -62.72 -29.40 30.20
CA ILE A 136 -61.63 -28.93 29.33
C ILE A 136 -62.12 -27.76 28.47
N LEU A 137 -61.41 -26.63 28.52
CA LEU A 137 -61.59 -25.50 27.63
C LEU A 137 -60.33 -25.31 26.77
N ASN A 138 -60.46 -25.46 25.46
CA ASN A 138 -59.39 -25.09 24.53
C ASN A 138 -59.29 -23.56 24.48
N TYR A 139 -58.08 -23.02 24.66
CA TYR A 139 -57.87 -21.58 24.72
C TYR A 139 -56.53 -21.20 24.08
N THR A 140 -56.50 -20.08 23.35
CA THR A 140 -55.25 -19.52 22.81
C THR A 140 -54.73 -18.45 23.75
N ILE A 141 -53.48 -18.56 24.20
CA ILE A 141 -52.89 -17.60 25.15
C ILE A 141 -52.83 -16.19 24.51
N PRO A 142 -53.53 -15.17 25.05
CA PRO A 142 -53.56 -13.84 24.48
C PRO A 142 -52.32 -13.01 24.88
N LYS A 143 -52.05 -11.95 24.13
CA LYS A 143 -50.95 -11.00 24.41
C LYS A 143 -51.01 -10.36 25.80
N SER A 144 -52.20 -10.28 26.40
CA SER A 144 -52.42 -9.71 27.74
C SER A 144 -51.85 -10.58 28.87
N TRP A 145 -51.46 -11.84 28.60
CA TRP A 145 -50.82 -12.73 29.59
C TRP A 145 -49.29 -12.59 29.60
N ASN A 146 -48.79 -11.41 29.25
CA ASN A 146 -47.36 -11.08 29.23
C ASN A 146 -46.76 -10.76 30.60
N LYS A 147 -47.60 -10.73 31.63
CA LYS A 147 -47.24 -10.56 33.04
C LYS A 147 -47.87 -11.70 33.84
N THR A 148 -47.51 -11.79 35.12
CA THR A 148 -48.11 -12.76 36.04
C THR A 148 -49.63 -12.65 36.06
N ILE A 149 -50.32 -13.79 35.96
CA ILE A 149 -51.77 -13.91 36.02
C ILE A 149 -52.20 -14.87 37.14
N SER A 150 -53.45 -14.74 37.57
CA SER A 150 -54.14 -15.72 38.42
C SER A 150 -55.22 -16.43 37.61
N LEU A 151 -55.27 -17.76 37.66
CA LEU A 151 -56.28 -18.59 37.01
C LEU A 151 -57.10 -19.34 38.07
N GLU A 152 -58.42 -19.28 37.97
CA GLU A 152 -59.34 -20.05 38.82
C GLU A 152 -60.44 -20.71 37.98
N ALA A 153 -61.00 -21.80 38.48
CA ALA A 153 -62.16 -22.46 37.90
C ALA A 153 -63.36 -22.41 38.85
N VAL A 154 -64.55 -22.18 38.28
CA VAL A 154 -65.82 -22.09 39.01
C VAL A 154 -66.78 -23.11 38.42
N TYR A 155 -67.09 -24.15 39.20
CA TYR A 155 -68.12 -25.12 38.85
C TYR A 155 -69.49 -24.58 39.24
N SER A 156 -70.45 -24.59 38.31
CA SER A 156 -71.78 -24.01 38.49
C SER A 156 -72.72 -24.84 39.38
N GLY A 157 -72.34 -26.08 39.72
CA GLY A 157 -73.27 -27.07 40.25
C GLY A 157 -74.16 -27.68 39.18
N SER A 158 -75.00 -28.63 39.59
CA SER A 158 -76.04 -29.27 38.78
C SER A 158 -77.32 -29.49 39.61
N SER A 159 -78.28 -30.29 39.13
CA SER A 159 -79.42 -30.73 39.96
C SER A 159 -78.98 -31.60 41.14
N GLN A 160 -77.84 -32.29 41.04
CA GLN A 160 -77.33 -33.25 42.04
C GLN A 160 -76.17 -32.68 42.88
N TYR A 161 -75.41 -31.72 42.33
CA TYR A 161 -74.18 -31.23 42.94
C TYR A 161 -74.23 -29.73 43.24
N ASN A 162 -73.66 -29.31 44.38
CA ASN A 162 -73.47 -27.89 44.71
C ASN A 162 -72.37 -27.27 43.84
N SER A 163 -72.33 -25.94 43.80
CA SER A 163 -71.24 -25.20 43.13
C SER A 163 -70.00 -25.13 44.01
N CYS A 164 -68.83 -25.04 43.39
CA CYS A 164 -67.56 -24.85 44.09
C CYS A 164 -66.57 -24.02 43.25
N ARG A 165 -65.50 -23.55 43.89
CA ARG A 165 -64.47 -22.70 43.29
C ARG A 165 -63.10 -23.23 43.67
N SER A 166 -62.16 -23.24 42.73
CA SER A 166 -60.79 -23.66 42.98
C SER A 166 -60.00 -22.59 43.73
N ASN A 167 -58.85 -22.97 44.27
CA ASN A 167 -57.82 -21.98 44.60
C ASN A 167 -57.30 -21.29 43.33
N GLU A 168 -56.72 -20.10 43.48
CA GLU A 168 -56.04 -19.39 42.37
C GLU A 168 -54.71 -20.06 42.04
N LEU A 169 -54.51 -20.42 40.78
CA LEU A 169 -53.23 -20.86 40.22
C LEU A 169 -52.48 -19.64 39.68
N ILE A 170 -51.31 -19.33 40.24
CA ILE A 170 -50.47 -18.21 39.80
C ILE A 170 -49.51 -18.65 38.70
N LEU A 171 -49.56 -17.97 37.55
CA LEU A 171 -48.74 -18.28 36.38
C LEU A 171 -47.89 -17.07 36.01
N ASN A 172 -46.60 -17.30 35.70
CA ASN A 172 -45.69 -16.24 35.25
C ASN A 172 -46.05 -15.75 33.83
N GLY A 173 -45.53 -14.58 33.45
CA GLY A 173 -45.73 -14.03 32.10
C GLY A 173 -45.25 -14.98 31.00
N MET A 174 -46.03 -15.10 29.94
CA MET A 174 -45.91 -16.15 28.93
C MET A 174 -45.31 -15.64 27.62
N LYS A 175 -44.35 -14.72 27.69
CA LYS A 175 -43.73 -14.11 26.51
C LYS A 175 -42.89 -15.11 25.72
N LEU A 176 -42.74 -14.83 24.41
CA LEU A 176 -41.89 -15.59 23.51
C LEU A 176 -40.42 -15.20 23.72
N ASP A 177 -39.54 -16.19 23.78
CA ASP A 177 -38.10 -15.93 23.84
C ASP A 177 -37.59 -15.42 22.49
N THR A 178 -36.50 -14.65 22.50
CA THR A 178 -35.87 -14.15 21.27
C THR A 178 -34.38 -14.46 21.21
N THR A 179 -33.88 -14.54 19.98
CA THR A 179 -32.44 -14.55 19.69
C THR A 179 -32.10 -13.34 18.85
N VAL A 180 -31.17 -12.50 19.33
CA VAL A 180 -30.57 -11.42 18.54
C VAL A 180 -29.19 -11.83 18.06
N SER A 181 -28.84 -11.60 16.79
CA SER A 181 -27.52 -11.87 16.22
C SER A 181 -27.02 -10.69 15.39
N VAL A 182 -25.72 -10.39 15.43
CA VAL A 182 -25.10 -9.37 14.56
C VAL A 182 -24.80 -9.99 13.20
N LYS A 183 -25.38 -9.45 12.11
CA LYS A 183 -25.31 -10.05 10.76
C LYS A 183 -24.30 -9.40 9.82
N SER A 184 -24.22 -8.07 9.84
CA SER A 184 -23.35 -7.34 8.91
C SER A 184 -22.69 -6.17 9.61
N TYR A 185 -21.42 -5.97 9.25
CA TYR A 185 -20.60 -4.83 9.61
C TYR A 185 -19.55 -4.65 8.51
N ASN A 186 -19.18 -3.40 8.24
CA ASN A 186 -17.94 -3.06 7.54
C ASN A 186 -17.17 -2.13 8.48
N LEU A 187 -15.84 -2.15 8.51
CA LEU A 187 -15.04 -1.36 9.44
C LEU A 187 -13.99 -0.57 8.66
N ILE A 188 -14.47 0.44 7.94
CA ILE A 188 -13.63 1.39 7.20
C ILE A 188 -13.66 2.71 7.97
N TYR A 189 -12.47 3.24 8.27
CA TYR A 189 -12.34 4.46 9.07
C TYR A 189 -12.95 5.66 8.34
N GLY A 190 -13.70 6.50 9.07
CA GLY A 190 -14.31 7.72 8.54
C GLY A 190 -15.56 7.47 7.67
N GLU A 191 -15.85 6.22 7.33
CA GLU A 191 -17.08 5.86 6.63
C GLU A 191 -18.24 5.59 7.60
N ASN A 192 -19.45 5.83 7.12
CA ASN A 192 -20.68 5.44 7.80
C ASN A 192 -20.86 3.93 7.62
N ILE A 193 -20.84 3.20 8.73
CA ILE A 193 -21.06 1.76 8.74
C ILE A 193 -22.51 1.46 9.10
N CYS A 194 -23.01 0.38 8.52
CA CYS A 194 -24.34 -0.16 8.79
C CYS A 194 -24.19 -1.37 9.72
N LEU A 195 -24.46 -1.18 11.00
CA LEU A 195 -24.57 -2.26 11.98
C LEU A 195 -25.97 -2.85 11.90
N THR A 196 -26.06 -4.11 11.47
CA THR A 196 -27.33 -4.82 11.36
C THR A 196 -27.40 -5.96 12.36
N ALA A 197 -28.47 -6.00 13.14
CA ALA A 197 -28.80 -7.14 13.99
C ALA A 197 -30.12 -7.77 13.51
N GLU A 198 -30.13 -9.09 13.45
CA GLU A 198 -31.33 -9.90 13.22
C GLU A 198 -31.92 -10.33 14.57
N VAL A 199 -33.24 -10.21 14.73
CA VAL A 199 -34.00 -10.62 15.91
C VAL A 199 -35.11 -11.57 15.47
N ILE A 200 -35.02 -12.82 15.92
CA ILE A 200 -36.03 -13.84 15.68
C ILE A 200 -36.63 -14.33 17.01
N ASP A 201 -37.87 -14.77 16.97
CA ASP A 201 -38.48 -15.47 18.11
C ASP A 201 -38.03 -16.94 18.16
N GLU A 202 -38.35 -17.62 19.25
CA GLU A 202 -38.04 -19.06 19.42
C GLU A 202 -38.71 -19.98 18.39
N LYS A 203 -39.71 -19.49 17.65
CA LYS A 203 -40.39 -20.20 16.56
C LYS A 203 -39.74 -19.91 15.20
N GLY A 204 -38.66 -19.10 15.17
CA GLY A 204 -37.93 -18.72 13.97
C GLY A 204 -38.54 -17.57 13.18
N ASN A 205 -39.57 -16.90 13.70
CA ASN A 205 -40.24 -15.81 13.00
C ASN A 205 -39.53 -14.47 13.26
N PRO A 206 -39.52 -13.54 12.28
CA PRO A 206 -38.94 -12.22 12.44
C PRO A 206 -39.72 -11.38 13.47
N VAL A 207 -39.03 -10.86 14.48
CA VAL A 207 -39.63 -10.04 15.54
C VAL A 207 -39.90 -8.62 15.05
N SER A 208 -41.07 -8.06 15.37
CA SER A 208 -41.38 -6.65 15.13
C SER A 208 -41.76 -5.93 16.42
N GLY A 209 -41.24 -4.71 16.61
CA GLY A 209 -41.43 -3.91 17.81
C GLY A 209 -40.33 -4.08 18.85
N GLY A 210 -40.36 -3.26 19.90
CA GLY A 210 -39.24 -3.13 20.84
C GLY A 210 -38.07 -2.34 20.25
N LYS A 211 -36.97 -2.25 20.99
CA LYS A 211 -35.75 -1.50 20.59
C LYS A 211 -34.49 -2.32 20.79
N ALA A 212 -33.47 -2.07 19.99
CA ALA A 212 -32.13 -2.61 20.13
C ALA A 212 -31.09 -1.50 20.34
N ILE A 213 -30.02 -1.81 21.04
CA ILE A 213 -28.82 -0.97 21.17
C ILE A 213 -27.59 -1.76 20.76
N TYR A 214 -26.54 -1.04 20.34
CA TYR A 214 -25.24 -1.61 20.04
C TYR A 214 -24.20 -1.17 21.07
N LYS A 215 -23.28 -2.07 21.41
CA LYS A 215 -22.11 -1.78 22.24
C LYS A 215 -20.84 -2.22 21.56
N ILE A 216 -19.77 -1.45 21.73
CA ILE A 216 -18.43 -1.77 21.27
C ILE A 216 -17.50 -1.86 22.47
N ASN A 217 -16.81 -3.01 22.62
CA ASN A 217 -15.95 -3.31 23.78
C ASN A 217 -16.67 -3.08 25.13
N GLY A 218 -17.96 -3.40 25.18
CA GLY A 218 -18.81 -3.22 26.36
C GLY A 218 -19.43 -1.83 26.54
N ALA A 219 -18.98 -0.81 25.79
CA ALA A 219 -19.51 0.55 25.86
C ALA A 219 -20.69 0.76 24.89
N THR A 220 -21.83 1.24 25.39
CA THR A 220 -23.02 1.55 24.59
C THR A 220 -22.76 2.72 23.64
N LEU A 221 -23.16 2.58 22.37
CA LEU A 221 -23.09 3.68 21.41
C LEU A 221 -24.09 4.79 21.76
N LYS A 222 -23.60 6.02 21.75
CA LYS A 222 -24.34 7.21 22.18
C LYS A 222 -24.29 8.31 21.14
N SER A 223 -25.33 9.14 21.13
CA SER A 223 -25.39 10.44 20.48
C SER A 223 -25.74 11.48 21.54
N ASN A 224 -24.89 12.50 21.73
CA ASN A 224 -25.03 13.51 22.79
C ASN A 224 -25.33 12.88 24.18
N ASP A 225 -24.46 11.96 24.61
CA ASP A 225 -24.54 11.18 25.86
C ASP A 225 -25.76 10.25 26.04
N THR A 226 -26.68 10.24 25.08
CA THR A 226 -27.88 9.41 25.09
C THR A 226 -27.66 8.15 24.26
N ALA A 227 -28.07 6.97 24.77
CA ALA A 227 -27.95 5.72 24.04
C ALA A 227 -28.73 5.77 22.72
N ILE A 228 -28.11 5.30 21.64
CA ILE A 228 -28.79 5.25 20.33
C ILE A 228 -29.65 3.98 20.30
N GLU A 229 -30.96 4.17 20.38
CA GLU A 229 -31.93 3.08 20.33
C GLU A 229 -32.51 2.93 18.91
N VAL A 230 -32.52 1.71 18.40
CA VAL A 230 -32.99 1.38 17.06
C VAL A 230 -34.25 0.53 17.17
N ARG A 231 -35.32 0.90 16.46
CA ARG A 231 -36.54 0.07 16.45
C ARG A 231 -36.31 -1.21 15.64
N VAL A 232 -36.75 -2.34 16.17
CA VAL A 232 -36.76 -3.61 15.44
C VAL A 232 -37.99 -3.67 14.53
N ARG A 233 -37.77 -3.85 13.23
CA ARG A 233 -38.83 -4.00 12.23
C ARG A 233 -38.55 -5.21 11.36
N ASN A 234 -39.54 -6.10 11.27
CA ASN A 234 -39.45 -7.31 10.47
C ASN A 234 -38.14 -8.09 10.71
N GLY A 235 -37.80 -8.30 11.98
CA GLY A 235 -36.61 -9.00 12.42
C GLY A 235 -35.31 -8.23 12.29
N SER A 236 -35.32 -6.95 11.88
CA SER A 236 -34.09 -6.18 11.65
C SER A 236 -34.00 -4.93 12.52
N ALA A 237 -32.83 -4.74 13.13
CA ALA A 237 -32.38 -3.48 13.73
C ALA A 237 -31.17 -2.98 12.95
N ILE A 238 -31.24 -1.74 12.45
CA ILE A 238 -30.21 -1.16 11.58
C ILE A 238 -29.75 0.18 12.13
N LEU A 239 -28.47 0.27 12.49
CA LEU A 239 -27.82 1.51 12.93
C LEU A 239 -26.77 1.95 11.92
N ASN A 240 -26.89 3.18 11.43
CA ASN A 240 -25.81 3.86 10.71
C ASN A 240 -24.95 4.64 11.71
N TYR A 241 -23.64 4.36 11.75
CA TYR A 241 -22.70 5.00 12.68
C TYR A 241 -21.36 5.26 11.99
N THR A 242 -20.72 6.40 12.25
CA THR A 242 -19.38 6.68 11.67
C THR A 242 -18.30 5.95 12.45
N THR A 243 -17.44 5.18 11.78
CA THR A 243 -16.44 4.35 12.44
C THR A 243 -15.26 5.17 12.98
N PRO A 244 -14.99 5.15 14.30
CA PRO A 244 -13.77 5.71 14.86
C PRO A 244 -12.52 4.92 14.45
N LEU A 245 -11.38 5.59 14.30
CA LEU A 245 -10.09 4.97 13.92
C LEU A 245 -9.68 3.82 14.84
N SER A 246 -10.04 3.90 16.12
CA SER A 246 -9.72 2.87 17.11
C SER A 246 -10.36 1.52 16.83
N TRP A 247 -11.49 1.47 16.09
CA TRP A 247 -12.19 0.23 15.77
C TRP A 247 -11.57 -0.51 14.58
N THR A 248 -10.89 0.22 13.68
CA THR A 248 -10.20 -0.36 12.52
C THR A 248 -8.76 -0.77 12.83
N THR A 249 -8.26 -0.41 14.00
CA THR A 249 -6.85 -0.58 14.39
C THR A 249 -6.63 -1.44 15.63
N ASN A 250 -7.71 -1.93 16.26
CA ASN A 250 -7.68 -2.80 17.44
C ASN A 250 -8.76 -3.86 17.34
N ASN A 251 -8.50 -5.05 17.89
CA ASN A 251 -9.54 -6.06 18.05
C ASN A 251 -10.72 -5.50 18.86
N ILE A 252 -11.93 -5.73 18.37
CA ILE A 252 -13.15 -5.23 19.01
C ILE A 252 -14.17 -6.34 19.23
N THR A 253 -15.06 -6.13 20.21
CA THR A 253 -16.27 -6.92 20.39
C THR A 253 -17.50 -6.05 20.11
N ILE A 254 -18.35 -6.48 19.20
CA ILE A 254 -19.66 -5.87 18.92
C ILE A 254 -20.73 -6.67 19.66
N GLN A 255 -21.56 -5.98 20.44
CA GLN A 255 -22.72 -6.56 21.10
C GLN A 255 -23.99 -5.88 20.61
N ALA A 256 -25.01 -6.66 20.24
CA ALA A 256 -26.38 -6.19 20.04
C ALA A 256 -27.22 -6.63 21.24
N VAL A 257 -28.04 -5.72 21.78
CA VAL A 257 -28.96 -6.00 22.90
C VAL A 257 -30.37 -5.59 22.49
N TYR A 258 -31.28 -6.55 22.42
CA TYR A 258 -32.71 -6.34 22.21
C TYR A 258 -33.42 -6.22 23.57
N SER A 259 -34.24 -5.19 23.72
CA SER A 259 -34.94 -4.87 24.98
C SER A 259 -36.21 -5.68 25.23
N GLY A 260 -36.71 -6.42 24.24
CA GLY A 260 -38.02 -7.06 24.33
C GLY A 260 -39.18 -6.09 24.07
N ASN A 261 -40.41 -6.60 24.18
CA ASN A 261 -41.65 -5.83 24.21
C ASN A 261 -42.76 -6.59 24.96
N GLU A 262 -44.03 -6.28 24.72
CA GLU A 262 -45.18 -6.95 25.35
C GLU A 262 -45.37 -8.42 24.95
N ILE A 263 -44.75 -8.87 23.87
CA ILE A 263 -44.88 -10.24 23.33
C ILE A 263 -43.56 -11.00 23.49
N PHE A 264 -42.44 -10.31 23.33
CA PHE A 264 -41.12 -10.90 23.18
C PHE A 264 -40.18 -10.54 24.32
N GLU A 265 -39.42 -11.51 24.81
CA GLU A 265 -38.35 -11.27 25.78
C GLU A 265 -37.12 -10.62 25.16
N GLY A 266 -36.35 -9.93 26.00
CA GLY A 266 -35.08 -9.31 25.60
C GLY A 266 -33.98 -10.36 25.41
N SER A 267 -33.01 -10.06 24.55
CA SER A 267 -31.90 -10.97 24.24
C SER A 267 -30.62 -10.18 23.92
N ARG A 268 -29.47 -10.86 23.91
CA ARG A 268 -28.17 -10.24 23.59
C ARG A 268 -27.26 -11.19 22.81
N SER A 269 -26.39 -10.64 21.97
CA SER A 269 -25.30 -11.36 21.29
C SER A 269 -23.97 -10.64 21.42
N ASN A 270 -22.88 -11.40 21.29
CA ASN A 270 -21.52 -10.87 21.19
C ASN A 270 -20.86 -11.42 19.92
N LEU A 271 -20.14 -10.56 19.21
CA LEU A 271 -19.32 -10.91 18.04
C LEU A 271 -17.93 -10.29 18.21
N SER A 272 -16.89 -11.13 18.25
CA SER A 272 -15.49 -10.66 18.32
C SER A 272 -14.89 -10.54 16.92
N ILE A 273 -14.21 -9.44 16.65
CA ILE A 273 -13.60 -9.12 15.36
C ILE A 273 -12.11 -8.85 15.55
N LYS A 274 -11.26 -9.58 14.83
CA LYS A 274 -9.83 -9.30 14.71
C LYS A 274 -9.61 -8.32 13.55
N THR A 275 -9.12 -7.11 13.86
CA THR A 275 -8.84 -6.07 12.84
C THR A 275 -7.35 -5.75 12.74
N VAL A 276 -6.53 -6.30 13.64
CA VAL A 276 -5.07 -6.17 13.61
C VAL A 276 -4.48 -7.35 12.83
N LYS A 277 -3.88 -7.04 11.69
CA LYS A 277 -3.11 -7.98 10.87
C LYS A 277 -1.72 -8.22 11.45
N GLU A 278 -1.10 -9.35 11.13
CA GLU A 278 0.26 -9.65 11.55
C GLU A 278 1.27 -9.05 10.57
N ALA A 279 2.24 -8.27 11.07
CA ALA A 279 3.32 -7.77 10.24
C ALA A 279 4.54 -8.70 10.30
N ILE A 280 5.18 -8.93 9.15
CA ILE A 280 6.41 -9.72 9.00
C ILE A 280 7.51 -8.79 8.47
N ILE A 281 8.61 -8.69 9.22
CA ILE A 281 9.82 -7.95 8.79
C ILE A 281 10.75 -8.94 8.10
N ASN A 282 11.16 -8.63 6.87
CA ASN A 282 12.15 -9.37 6.11
C ASN A 282 13.44 -8.55 6.00
N SER A 283 14.52 -9.05 6.61
CA SER A 283 15.86 -8.48 6.50
C SER A 283 16.91 -9.58 6.63
N ASN A 284 18.06 -9.40 5.98
CA ASN A 284 19.12 -10.40 5.95
C ASN A 284 20.27 -9.98 6.86
N ASN A 285 20.88 -10.98 7.52
CA ASN A 285 22.20 -10.80 8.12
C ASN A 285 23.22 -10.46 7.05
N LEU A 286 24.17 -9.57 7.38
CA LEU A 286 25.16 -9.09 6.42
C LEU A 286 26.57 -9.48 6.84
N ILE A 287 27.40 -9.82 5.87
CA ILE A 287 28.85 -9.91 6.02
C ILE A 287 29.45 -8.82 5.13
N LYS A 288 30.21 -7.91 5.75
CA LYS A 288 30.86 -6.75 5.12
C LYS A 288 32.30 -6.65 5.59
N THR A 289 33.06 -5.72 5.05
CA THR A 289 34.43 -5.44 5.51
C THR A 289 34.54 -4.05 6.14
N THR A 290 35.63 -3.78 6.87
CA THR A 290 35.86 -2.48 7.56
C THR A 290 35.85 -1.26 6.64
N ASN A 291 36.00 -1.47 5.34
CA ASN A 291 35.96 -0.40 4.34
C ASN A 291 34.55 -0.15 3.78
N ASP A 292 33.58 -1.00 4.12
CA ASP A 292 32.23 -0.91 3.61
C ASP A 292 31.40 0.12 4.37
N ILE A 293 30.63 0.87 3.59
CA ILE A 293 29.46 1.55 4.12
C ILE A 293 28.34 0.51 4.18
N VAL A 294 27.80 0.31 5.38
CA VAL A 294 26.79 -0.71 5.62
C VAL A 294 25.40 -0.11 5.56
N TYR A 295 24.52 -0.79 4.84
CA TYR A 295 23.10 -0.50 4.74
C TYR A 295 22.30 -1.77 5.07
N LEU A 296 21.28 -1.65 5.92
CA LEU A 296 20.33 -2.73 6.19
C LEU A 296 19.07 -2.53 5.34
N ASN A 297 18.79 -3.49 4.47
CA ASN A 297 17.58 -3.49 3.66
C ASN A 297 16.46 -4.22 4.41
N VAL A 298 15.27 -3.60 4.40
CA VAL A 298 14.08 -4.08 5.09
C VAL A 298 12.90 -4.07 4.13
N ASN A 299 12.14 -5.15 4.13
CA ASN A 299 10.84 -5.25 3.46
C ASN A 299 9.80 -5.75 4.47
N VAL A 300 8.59 -5.17 4.47
CA VAL A 300 7.53 -5.53 5.44
C VAL A 300 6.29 -5.98 4.69
N THR A 301 5.78 -7.16 5.08
CA THR A 301 4.57 -7.77 4.52
C THR A 301 3.57 -8.12 5.62
N ASP A 302 2.32 -8.35 5.25
CA ASP A 302 1.32 -8.95 6.15
C ASP A 302 1.42 -10.49 6.14
N GLU A 303 0.57 -11.16 6.93
CA GLU A 303 0.49 -12.62 7.03
C GLU A 303 0.17 -13.33 5.70
N ASP A 304 -0.47 -12.61 4.78
CA ASP A 304 -0.84 -13.09 3.45
C ASP A 304 0.24 -12.77 2.39
N ALA A 305 1.41 -12.29 2.84
CA ALA A 305 2.52 -11.82 2.02
C ALA A 305 2.22 -10.57 1.15
N ASN A 306 1.17 -9.82 1.46
CA ASN A 306 0.92 -8.52 0.82
C ASN A 306 1.86 -7.46 1.39
N ILE A 307 2.26 -6.50 0.55
CA ILE A 307 3.16 -5.41 0.94
C ILE A 307 2.44 -4.44 1.88
N ILE A 308 3.05 -4.10 3.01
CA ILE A 308 2.54 -3.05 3.90
C ILE A 308 3.16 -1.71 3.50
N GLU A 309 2.43 -0.93 2.70
CA GLU A 309 2.97 0.28 2.06
C GLU A 309 3.46 1.36 3.03
N SER A 310 2.91 1.42 4.25
CA SER A 310 3.17 2.48 5.22
C SER A 310 3.46 1.97 6.64
N GLY A 311 4.16 2.79 7.41
CA GLY A 311 4.60 2.48 8.77
C GLY A 311 6.04 2.94 8.98
N LYS A 312 6.61 2.62 10.15
CA LYS A 312 7.98 3.00 10.50
C LYS A 312 8.79 1.80 10.93
N ILE A 313 10.07 1.79 10.54
CA ILE A 313 11.09 0.89 11.05
C ILE A 313 12.00 1.66 11.99
N ARG A 314 12.10 1.17 13.22
CA ARG A 314 13.06 1.61 14.23
C ARG A 314 14.21 0.63 14.30
N LEU A 315 15.41 1.17 14.44
CA LEU A 315 16.64 0.42 14.54
C LEU A 315 17.23 0.62 15.94
N TYR A 316 17.55 -0.49 16.59
CA TYR A 316 18.16 -0.52 17.92
C TYR A 316 19.51 -1.24 17.86
N GLN A 317 20.47 -0.73 18.63
CA GLN A 317 21.74 -1.41 18.92
C GLN A 317 21.93 -1.39 20.44
N ASN A 318 22.25 -2.54 21.04
CA ASN A 318 22.38 -2.68 22.51
C ASN A 318 21.17 -2.11 23.28
N ASN A 319 19.94 -2.40 22.80
CA ASN A 319 18.66 -1.88 23.33
C ASN A 319 18.46 -0.35 23.27
N LYS A 320 19.40 0.42 22.71
CA LYS A 320 19.24 1.86 22.45
C LYS A 320 18.77 2.09 21.03
N MET A 321 17.74 2.91 20.84
CA MET A 321 17.29 3.33 19.52
C MET A 321 18.34 4.25 18.88
N ILE A 322 18.77 3.90 17.67
CA ILE A 322 19.79 4.66 16.91
C ILE A 322 19.22 5.29 15.63
N GLY A 323 18.02 4.89 15.19
CA GLY A 323 17.34 5.52 14.06
C GLY A 323 15.88 5.09 13.92
N GLU A 324 15.10 5.93 13.26
CA GLU A 324 13.71 5.68 12.86
C GLU A 324 13.53 6.16 11.43
N ASN A 325 12.88 5.35 10.59
CA ASN A 325 12.63 5.65 9.19
C ASN A 325 11.24 5.19 8.77
N SER A 326 10.50 6.01 8.01
CA SER A 326 9.25 5.58 7.38
C SER A 326 9.53 4.60 6.23
N LEU A 327 8.64 3.63 6.04
CA LEU A 327 8.63 2.79 4.84
C LEU A 327 8.26 3.61 3.60
N ILE A 328 8.74 3.16 2.44
CA ILE A 328 8.33 3.60 1.11
C ILE A 328 7.98 2.32 0.33
N ASP A 329 6.71 2.13 -0.03
CA ASP A 329 6.19 0.93 -0.70
C ASP A 329 6.60 -0.37 0.01
N GLY A 330 6.47 -0.37 1.34
CA GLY A 330 6.82 -1.49 2.22
C GLY A 330 8.31 -1.76 2.38
N LYS A 331 9.18 -0.93 1.80
CA LYS A 331 10.62 -1.10 1.84
C LYS A 331 11.32 0.05 2.55
N ARG A 332 12.49 -0.23 3.11
CA ARG A 332 13.40 0.80 3.58
C ARG A 332 14.84 0.30 3.60
N GLU A 333 15.76 1.19 3.28
CA GLU A 333 17.19 0.99 3.50
C GLU A 333 17.65 1.86 4.69
N LEU A 334 18.38 1.26 5.63
CA LEU A 334 18.85 1.91 6.86
C LEU A 334 20.38 2.06 6.80
N TYR A 335 20.86 3.29 6.78
CA TYR A 335 22.30 3.60 6.78
C TYR A 335 22.92 3.38 8.16
N LEU A 336 23.91 2.49 8.25
CA LEU A 336 24.74 2.28 9.45
C LEU A 336 26.12 2.95 9.34
N GLY A 337 26.55 3.30 8.13
CA GLY A 337 27.86 3.91 7.88
C GLY A 337 29.01 2.90 7.91
N LYS A 338 30.22 3.40 8.15
CA LYS A 338 31.41 2.54 8.35
C LYS A 338 31.40 1.98 9.75
N MET A 339 31.77 0.71 9.87
CA MET A 339 31.72 -0.04 11.12
C MET A 339 33.08 -0.65 11.41
N SER A 340 33.44 -0.74 12.69
CA SER A 340 34.66 -1.44 13.12
C SER A 340 34.54 -2.94 12.89
N ALA A 341 35.66 -3.65 12.75
CA ALA A 341 35.64 -5.11 12.67
C ALA A 341 34.97 -5.73 13.89
N GLY A 342 34.35 -6.89 13.67
CA GLY A 342 33.57 -7.62 14.67
C GLY A 342 32.11 -7.82 14.27
N ASN A 343 31.36 -8.46 15.16
CA ASN A 343 29.93 -8.67 15.01
C ASN A 343 29.15 -7.55 15.69
N HIS A 344 28.13 -7.05 15.00
CA HIS A 344 27.25 -6.00 15.48
C HIS A 344 25.81 -6.48 15.40
N ASP A 345 25.18 -6.60 16.56
CA ASP A 345 23.80 -7.05 16.66
C ASP A 345 22.84 -5.86 16.71
N PHE A 346 21.83 -5.93 15.84
CA PHE A 346 20.77 -4.96 15.74
C PHE A 346 19.42 -5.62 16.01
N LYS A 347 18.47 -4.80 16.41
CA LYS A 347 17.05 -5.16 16.47
C LYS A 347 16.26 -4.18 15.62
N LEU A 348 15.49 -4.71 14.68
CA LEU A 348 14.52 -3.96 13.90
C LEU A 348 13.16 -4.06 14.57
N GLU A 349 12.43 -2.95 14.65
CA GLU A 349 11.08 -2.87 15.18
C GLU A 349 10.17 -2.16 14.17
N PHE A 350 9.11 -2.83 13.75
CA PHE A 350 8.08 -2.26 12.90
C PHE A 350 6.89 -1.78 13.72
N ILE A 351 6.41 -0.58 13.39
CA ILE A 351 5.20 0.02 13.97
C ILE A 351 4.32 0.60 12.86
N SER A 352 3.04 0.25 12.87
CA SER A 352 2.02 0.84 12.02
C SER A 352 0.63 0.63 12.63
N SER A 353 -0.32 1.50 12.29
CA SER A 353 -1.72 1.32 12.67
C SER A 353 -2.36 0.18 11.89
N GLY A 354 -3.14 -0.69 12.55
CA GLY A 354 -3.80 -1.83 11.90
C GLY A 354 -2.92 -3.09 11.80
N TYR A 355 -1.68 -3.03 12.29
CA TYR A 355 -0.76 -4.16 12.29
C TYR A 355 -0.17 -4.42 13.67
N THR A 356 0.19 -5.67 13.94
CA THR A 356 0.92 -6.01 15.15
C THR A 356 2.30 -5.35 15.16
N LYS A 357 2.73 -4.93 16.34
CA LYS A 357 4.12 -4.49 16.55
C LYS A 357 5.03 -5.72 16.44
N THR A 358 5.92 -5.72 15.45
CA THR A 358 6.82 -6.84 15.18
C THR A 358 8.27 -6.44 15.37
N THR A 359 9.10 -7.36 15.89
CA THR A 359 10.54 -7.14 16.05
C THR A 359 11.34 -8.34 15.56
N ILE A 360 12.46 -8.10 14.87
CA ILE A 360 13.41 -9.15 14.48
C ILE A 360 14.86 -8.76 14.86
N PRO A 361 15.72 -9.72 15.23
CA PRO A 361 17.15 -9.50 15.31
C PRO A 361 17.80 -9.54 13.93
N VAL A 362 18.83 -8.73 13.71
CA VAL A 362 19.69 -8.78 12.52
C VAL A 362 21.14 -8.55 12.94
N SER A 363 22.05 -9.38 12.44
CA SER A 363 23.49 -9.26 12.72
C SER A 363 24.25 -8.76 11.49
N VAL A 364 25.20 -7.86 11.71
CA VAL A 364 26.18 -7.44 10.72
C VAL A 364 27.57 -7.86 11.18
N THR A 365 28.23 -8.74 10.44
CA THR A 365 29.62 -9.13 10.65
C THR A 365 30.53 -8.28 9.77
N ILE A 366 31.46 -7.57 10.39
CA ILE A 366 32.50 -6.79 9.72
C ILE A 366 33.82 -7.53 9.82
N LYS A 367 34.36 -7.97 8.68
CA LYS A 367 35.68 -8.58 8.60
C LYS A 367 36.75 -7.49 8.42
N ASP A 368 37.88 -7.65 9.10
CA ASP A 368 39.07 -6.87 8.79
C ASP A 368 39.52 -7.20 7.36
N GLU A 369 39.64 -6.15 6.54
CA GLU A 369 40.18 -6.24 5.19
C GLU A 369 41.20 -5.11 5.02
N THR A 370 42.45 -5.46 4.80
CA THR A 370 43.48 -4.51 4.38
C THR A 370 43.35 -4.34 2.86
N PRO A 371 42.90 -3.17 2.35
CA PRO A 371 42.73 -3.01 0.90
C PRO A 371 44.06 -3.16 0.17
N ILE A 372 44.03 -3.92 -0.91
CA ILE A 372 45.15 -4.06 -1.82
C ILE A 372 45.20 -2.82 -2.72
N VAL A 373 46.38 -2.21 -2.81
CA VAL A 373 46.67 -1.09 -3.70
C VAL A 373 47.73 -1.49 -4.73
N ASN A 374 47.78 -0.74 -5.83
CA ASN A 374 48.85 -0.71 -6.81
C ASN A 374 49.69 0.54 -6.61
N LEU A 375 50.99 0.41 -6.85
CA LEU A 375 51.90 1.53 -7.01
C LEU A 375 52.36 1.61 -8.47
N LEU A 376 52.26 2.79 -9.05
CA LEU A 376 52.84 3.11 -10.36
C LEU A 376 53.92 4.17 -10.19
N LEU A 377 55.16 3.81 -10.50
CA LEU A 377 56.27 4.75 -10.63
C LEU A 377 56.29 5.29 -12.08
N ASP A 378 55.88 6.54 -12.24
CA ASP A 378 55.74 7.21 -13.54
C ASP A 378 56.87 8.21 -13.78
N ILE A 379 57.97 7.71 -14.32
CA ILE A 379 59.16 8.48 -14.69
C ILE A 379 59.55 8.19 -16.15
N PRO A 380 60.23 9.14 -16.83
CA PRO A 380 60.68 8.93 -18.20
C PRO A 380 61.77 7.86 -18.30
N GLN A 381 62.03 7.38 -19.52
CA GLN A 381 63.14 6.45 -19.77
C GLN A 381 64.50 7.14 -19.76
N ALA A 382 64.57 8.43 -20.07
CA ALA A 382 65.78 9.23 -20.00
C ALA A 382 65.53 10.63 -19.44
N THR A 383 66.56 11.22 -18.83
CA THR A 383 66.55 12.58 -18.29
C THR A 383 67.93 13.23 -18.38
N GLN A 384 67.98 14.55 -18.21
CA GLN A 384 69.22 15.30 -18.29
C GLN A 384 70.13 14.96 -17.09
N SER A 385 71.41 14.72 -17.37
CA SER A 385 72.46 14.61 -16.36
C SER A 385 72.53 15.88 -15.50
N ALA A 386 72.63 15.73 -14.17
CA ALA A 386 72.51 16.83 -13.20
C ALA A 386 71.18 17.64 -13.28
N GLY A 387 70.20 17.16 -14.07
CA GLY A 387 68.91 17.81 -14.26
C GLY A 387 67.96 17.56 -13.09
N LYS A 388 66.97 18.44 -12.93
CA LYS A 388 65.86 18.21 -12.00
C LYS A 388 64.82 17.30 -12.63
N LEU A 389 64.53 16.19 -11.98
CA LEU A 389 63.46 15.25 -12.33
C LEU A 389 62.44 15.19 -11.19
N GLU A 390 61.16 15.35 -11.50
CA GLU A 390 60.09 15.04 -10.56
C GLU A 390 59.81 13.53 -10.57
N LEU A 391 60.14 12.86 -9.47
CA LEU A 391 59.76 11.48 -9.22
C LEU A 391 58.26 11.45 -8.91
N ARG A 392 57.51 10.65 -9.65
CA ARG A 392 56.04 10.56 -9.53
C ARG A 392 55.63 9.15 -9.20
N ALA A 393 55.00 8.99 -8.05
CA ALA A 393 54.42 7.74 -7.62
C ALA A 393 52.91 7.92 -7.45
N TYR A 394 52.14 7.03 -8.06
CA TYR A 394 50.68 7.01 -7.96
C TYR A 394 50.22 5.74 -7.26
N VAL A 395 49.44 5.91 -6.19
CA VAL A 395 48.87 4.80 -5.43
C VAL A 395 47.39 4.68 -5.77
N THR A 396 46.93 3.51 -6.18
CA THR A 396 45.52 3.31 -6.57
C THR A 396 44.98 2.02 -5.97
N PHE A 397 43.69 1.96 -5.69
CA PHE A 397 43.09 0.70 -5.27
C PHE A 397 43.04 -0.29 -6.44
N ASN A 398 43.39 -1.54 -6.16
CA ASN A 398 43.27 -2.63 -7.14
C ASN A 398 41.81 -3.04 -7.35
N ASN A 399 41.00 -2.89 -6.29
CA ASN A 399 39.59 -3.21 -6.29
C ASN A 399 38.76 -2.02 -6.80
N THR A 400 37.95 -2.26 -7.85
CA THR A 400 37.05 -1.26 -8.46
C THR A 400 36.08 -0.63 -7.47
N LYS A 401 35.73 -1.34 -6.38
CA LYS A 401 34.89 -0.84 -5.29
C LYS A 401 35.44 0.41 -4.61
N TYR A 402 36.75 0.46 -4.38
CA TYR A 402 37.41 1.56 -3.66
C TYR A 402 38.08 2.55 -4.61
N TYR A 403 38.12 2.25 -5.91
CA TYR A 403 38.84 3.03 -6.92
C TYR A 403 38.46 4.51 -6.94
N LYS A 404 37.23 4.87 -6.52
CA LYS A 404 36.72 6.24 -6.42
C LYS A 404 37.11 6.99 -5.14
N THR A 405 38.14 6.53 -4.44
CA THR A 405 38.58 7.11 -3.16
C THR A 405 40.00 7.62 -3.27
N ASN A 406 40.25 8.83 -2.80
CA ASN A 406 41.61 9.35 -2.68
C ASN A 406 42.33 8.62 -1.53
N ILE A 407 43.55 8.16 -1.79
CA ILE A 407 44.44 7.63 -0.77
C ILE A 407 45.22 8.82 -0.19
N ASN A 408 45.15 9.03 1.12
CA ASN A 408 45.80 10.15 1.82
C ASN A 408 46.61 9.68 3.04
N SER A 409 46.93 8.39 3.10
CA SER A 409 47.67 7.78 4.22
C SER A 409 48.81 6.92 3.69
N GLY A 410 49.86 6.79 4.50
CA GLY A 410 51.11 6.15 4.11
C GLY A 410 52.07 7.11 3.41
N TYR A 411 53.20 6.54 2.97
CA TYR A 411 54.23 7.28 2.25
C TYR A 411 54.85 6.40 1.16
N VAL A 412 55.46 7.03 0.17
CA VAL A 412 56.39 6.38 -0.76
C VAL A 412 57.81 6.71 -0.37
N LEU A 413 58.61 5.66 -0.17
CA LEU A 413 60.07 5.75 -0.05
C LEU A 413 60.69 5.60 -1.43
N PHE A 414 61.30 6.67 -1.93
CA PHE A 414 62.07 6.63 -3.17
C PHE A 414 63.52 6.24 -2.87
N LYS A 415 64.09 5.36 -3.72
CA LYS A 415 65.51 5.02 -3.71
C LYS A 415 66.10 5.14 -5.12
N ILE A 416 67.40 5.46 -5.18
CA ILE A 416 68.21 5.40 -6.40
C ILE A 416 69.42 4.52 -6.14
N ASP A 417 69.65 3.53 -6.99
CA ASP A 417 70.76 2.56 -6.88
C ASP A 417 70.88 2.00 -5.45
N ASN A 418 69.73 1.59 -4.90
CA ASN A 418 69.55 1.07 -3.55
C ASN A 418 69.83 2.07 -2.39
N ARG A 419 70.06 3.36 -2.67
CA ARG A 419 70.21 4.43 -1.68
C ARG A 419 68.90 5.17 -1.47
N GLU A 420 68.50 5.39 -0.22
CA GLU A 420 67.31 6.16 0.13
C GLU A 420 67.46 7.63 -0.29
N ILE A 421 66.48 8.12 -1.06
CA ILE A 421 66.38 9.53 -1.46
C ILE A 421 65.49 10.28 -0.48
N LYS A 422 64.22 9.87 -0.37
CA LYS A 422 63.20 10.60 0.39
C LYS A 422 61.99 9.72 0.70
N LYS A 423 61.41 9.91 1.89
CA LYS A 423 60.04 9.52 2.22
C LYS A 423 59.09 10.67 1.93
N VAL A 424 58.09 10.42 1.09
CA VAL A 424 57.11 11.41 0.63
C VAL A 424 55.72 10.92 1.03
N GLY A 425 55.01 11.71 1.83
CA GLY A 425 53.64 11.38 2.23
C GLY A 425 52.72 11.34 1.03
N ILE A 426 51.73 10.44 1.05
CA ILE A 426 50.72 10.40 0.00
C ILE A 426 49.69 11.52 0.22
N VAL A 427 49.47 12.32 -0.82
CA VAL A 427 48.37 13.29 -0.89
C VAL A 427 47.60 13.07 -2.18
N ASN A 428 46.29 12.90 -2.08
CA ASN A 428 45.37 12.65 -3.18
C ASN A 428 45.86 11.56 -4.13
N SER A 429 46.30 10.43 -3.56
CA SER A 429 46.83 9.26 -4.26
C SER A 429 48.18 9.47 -4.96
N LYS A 430 48.90 10.56 -4.66
CA LYS A 430 50.17 10.92 -5.31
C LYS A 430 51.29 11.15 -4.28
N ALA A 431 52.50 10.74 -4.62
CA ALA A 431 53.75 11.19 -4.00
C ALA A 431 54.64 11.78 -5.11
N LEU A 432 54.88 13.08 -5.03
CA LEU A 432 55.66 13.85 -6.01
C LEU A 432 56.88 14.43 -5.33
N TYR A 433 58.07 14.29 -5.94
CA TYR A 433 59.31 14.83 -5.37
C TYR A 433 60.32 15.23 -6.45
N ASN A 434 60.75 16.49 -6.44
CA ASN A 434 61.81 16.97 -7.31
C ASN A 434 63.18 16.54 -6.80
N TYR A 435 63.90 15.76 -7.61
CA TYR A 435 65.22 15.22 -7.34
C TYR A 435 66.22 15.69 -8.40
N THR A 436 67.44 16.04 -7.99
CA THR A 436 68.54 16.33 -8.91
C THR A 436 69.26 15.02 -9.25
N MET A 437 69.20 14.62 -10.52
CA MET A 437 69.78 13.37 -11.00
C MET A 437 71.32 13.39 -10.93
N PRO A 438 71.97 12.22 -10.85
CA PRO A 438 73.43 12.13 -10.86
C PRO A 438 74.05 12.85 -12.07
N ASN A 439 75.21 13.46 -11.84
CA ASN A 439 75.99 14.12 -12.89
C ASN A 439 76.88 13.09 -13.61
N ASP A 440 76.25 12.14 -14.27
CA ASP A 440 76.91 11.11 -15.08
C ASP A 440 76.09 10.79 -16.35
N LYS A 441 76.52 9.80 -17.12
CA LYS A 441 75.82 9.29 -18.30
C LYS A 441 75.61 7.78 -18.17
N SER A 442 74.75 7.39 -17.24
CA SER A 442 74.57 6.00 -16.84
C SER A 442 73.10 5.63 -16.63
N ASN A 443 72.85 4.33 -16.43
CA ASN A 443 71.53 3.84 -16.06
C ASN A 443 71.42 3.79 -14.54
N HIS A 444 70.35 4.35 -14.01
CA HIS A 444 70.03 4.30 -12.59
C HIS A 444 68.75 3.51 -12.36
N ILE A 445 68.73 2.72 -11.28
CA ILE A 445 67.55 2.01 -10.83
C ILE A 445 66.83 2.90 -9.83
N ILE A 446 65.59 3.28 -10.14
CA ILE A 446 64.71 4.01 -9.23
C ILE A 446 63.67 3.04 -8.69
N ASP A 447 63.67 2.88 -7.37
CA ASP A 447 62.61 2.15 -6.68
C ASP A 447 61.67 3.11 -5.97
N ALA A 448 60.39 2.79 -5.99
CA ALA A 448 59.38 3.38 -5.14
C ALA A 448 58.75 2.30 -4.26
N TYR A 449 58.74 2.51 -2.95
CA TYR A 449 58.13 1.60 -1.97
C TYR A 449 57.00 2.31 -1.25
N TYR A 450 55.76 1.94 -1.53
CA TYR A 450 54.59 2.40 -0.79
C TYR A 450 54.44 1.60 0.50
N VAL A 451 54.33 2.32 1.62
CA VAL A 451 54.18 1.77 2.96
C VAL A 451 52.99 2.40 3.66
N SER A 452 52.09 1.58 4.21
CA SER A 452 50.93 2.06 4.97
C SER A 452 50.58 1.09 6.11
N GLY A 453 50.09 1.66 7.22
CA GLY A 453 49.49 0.88 8.31
C GLY A 453 48.01 0.56 8.07
N ILE A 454 47.41 1.11 7.01
CA ILE A 454 45.98 0.98 6.68
C ILE A 454 45.78 0.14 5.40
N TYR A 455 46.69 0.29 4.44
CA TYR A 455 46.59 -0.32 3.12
C TYR A 455 47.76 -1.28 2.89
N GLY A 456 47.61 -2.23 1.96
CA GLY A 456 48.68 -3.17 1.62
C GLY A 456 49.91 -2.44 1.07
N ASN A 457 51.11 -2.86 1.47
CA ASN A 457 52.35 -2.32 0.91
C ASN A 457 52.52 -2.74 -0.56
N ASN A 458 53.19 -1.90 -1.34
CA ASN A 458 53.46 -2.19 -2.76
C ASN A 458 54.77 -1.51 -3.20
N SER A 459 55.37 -1.97 -4.29
CA SER A 459 56.60 -1.41 -4.85
C SER A 459 56.58 -1.44 -6.38
N ASP A 460 57.18 -0.44 -7.01
CA ASP A 460 57.46 -0.40 -8.45
C ASP A 460 58.89 0.08 -8.67
N THR A 461 59.54 -0.48 -9.69
CA THR A 461 60.93 -0.23 -10.04
C THR A 461 61.02 0.17 -11.51
N LYS A 462 61.83 1.18 -11.81
CA LYS A 462 62.10 1.66 -13.16
C LYS A 462 63.59 1.90 -13.35
N ILE A 463 64.05 1.73 -14.58
CA ILE A 463 65.40 2.11 -14.99
C ILE A 463 65.29 3.41 -15.77
N ILE A 464 66.13 4.38 -15.43
CA ILE A 464 66.22 5.66 -16.13
C ILE A 464 67.67 5.94 -16.54
N GLN A 465 67.85 6.46 -17.75
CA GLN A 465 69.17 6.87 -18.26
C GLN A 465 69.40 8.37 -18.03
N THR A 466 70.53 8.73 -17.44
CA THR A 466 71.05 10.11 -17.46
C THR A 466 71.83 10.33 -18.76
N THR A 467 71.58 11.46 -19.44
CA THR A 467 72.25 11.80 -20.69
C THR A 467 72.40 13.31 -20.88
N ASP A 468 73.14 13.74 -21.90
CA ASP A 468 73.20 15.14 -22.30
C ASP A 468 71.88 15.57 -22.95
N ASN A 469 71.62 16.88 -23.04
CA ASN A 469 70.41 17.41 -23.69
C ASN A 469 70.23 16.93 -25.13
N SER A 470 71.30 16.65 -25.86
CA SER A 470 71.25 16.12 -27.23
C SER A 470 70.73 14.68 -27.31
N GLY A 471 70.76 13.93 -26.20
CA GLY A 471 70.24 12.56 -26.10
C GLY A 471 68.76 12.47 -25.72
N LEU A 472 68.11 13.59 -25.43
CA LEU A 472 66.70 13.63 -25.05
C LEU A 472 65.80 13.85 -26.28
N ASN A 473 64.68 13.13 -26.32
CA ASN A 473 63.67 13.25 -27.35
C ASN A 473 62.27 13.04 -26.76
N LYS A 474 61.23 13.25 -27.57
CA LYS A 474 59.83 13.15 -27.13
C LYS A 474 59.45 11.75 -26.61
N GLU A 475 60.06 10.69 -27.13
CA GLU A 475 59.75 9.31 -26.75
C GLU A 475 60.38 8.94 -25.42
N ASN A 476 61.68 9.22 -25.24
CA ASN A 476 62.39 8.83 -24.02
C ASN A 476 62.12 9.76 -22.82
N THR A 477 61.60 10.96 -23.05
CA THR A 477 61.13 11.88 -21.99
C THR A 477 59.64 11.76 -21.68
N ALA A 478 58.91 10.87 -22.36
CA ALA A 478 57.48 10.69 -22.16
C ALA A 478 57.15 10.11 -20.78
N ILE A 479 56.09 10.63 -20.17
CA ILE A 479 55.47 10.11 -18.94
C ILE A 479 54.00 9.80 -19.19
N LYS A 480 53.42 8.92 -18.36
CA LYS A 480 52.01 8.51 -18.50
C LYS A 480 51.04 9.52 -17.89
N GLY A 481 51.40 10.11 -16.76
CA GLY A 481 50.58 11.01 -15.96
C GLY A 481 50.88 12.49 -16.19
N ASN A 482 50.42 13.33 -15.26
CA ASN A 482 50.44 14.79 -15.37
C ASN A 482 49.82 15.30 -16.68
N LYS A 483 48.70 14.70 -17.09
CA LYS A 483 47.98 15.06 -18.32
C LYS A 483 46.78 15.93 -18.02
N ASN A 484 46.56 16.94 -18.87
CA ASN A 484 45.29 17.65 -18.93
C ASN A 484 44.27 16.82 -19.71
N PRO A 485 43.16 16.36 -19.10
CA PRO A 485 42.16 15.55 -19.80
C PRO A 485 41.37 16.32 -20.87
N LEU A 486 41.51 17.65 -20.96
CA LEU A 486 40.98 18.44 -22.07
C LEU A 486 41.80 18.24 -23.35
N ASP A 487 43.11 18.06 -23.22
CA ASP A 487 44.04 18.06 -24.35
C ASP A 487 44.57 16.65 -24.70
N SER A 488 44.21 15.64 -23.92
CA SER A 488 44.74 14.28 -24.05
C SER A 488 43.70 13.21 -23.74
N ILE A 489 43.72 12.12 -24.49
CA ILE A 489 43.02 10.88 -24.13
C ILE A 489 43.82 10.14 -23.05
N ILE A 490 43.15 9.78 -21.97
CA ILE A 490 43.72 9.09 -20.81
C ILE A 490 42.95 7.79 -20.64
N GLU A 491 43.67 6.69 -20.54
CA GLU A 491 43.09 5.37 -20.40
C GLU A 491 42.21 5.28 -19.14
N THR A 492 40.96 4.86 -19.33
CA THR A 492 40.01 4.64 -18.23
C THR A 492 40.28 3.32 -17.53
N VAL A 493 40.02 3.25 -16.22
CA VAL A 493 40.09 2.00 -15.45
C VAL A 493 38.69 1.47 -15.23
N GLY A 494 38.32 0.37 -15.90
CA GLY A 494 36.97 -0.20 -15.82
C GLY A 494 35.86 0.77 -16.27
N GLY A 495 36.17 1.67 -17.21
CA GLY A 495 35.28 2.74 -17.67
C GLY A 495 35.15 3.94 -16.70
N MET A 496 36.01 4.02 -15.69
CA MET A 496 36.12 5.17 -14.77
C MET A 496 37.33 6.06 -15.14
N PRO A 497 37.26 7.38 -14.89
CA PRO A 497 38.40 8.26 -15.08
C PRO A 497 39.62 7.83 -14.26
N ASN A 498 40.79 7.83 -14.89
CA ASN A 498 42.07 7.56 -14.23
C ASN A 498 42.68 8.86 -13.69
N ILE A 499 42.11 9.38 -12.60
CA ILE A 499 42.47 10.67 -12.01
C ILE A 499 43.92 10.75 -11.55
N SER A 500 44.55 9.61 -11.26
CA SER A 500 45.95 9.55 -10.80
C SER A 500 46.91 10.04 -11.88
N LEU A 501 46.55 9.85 -13.15
CA LEU A 501 47.31 10.34 -14.30
C LEU A 501 46.96 11.77 -14.70
N MET A 502 45.95 12.38 -14.09
CA MET A 502 45.46 13.72 -14.44
C MET A 502 46.07 14.81 -13.55
N THR A 503 46.33 15.99 -14.10
CA THR A 503 46.87 17.14 -13.37
C THR A 503 45.77 17.89 -12.64
N ASN A 504 45.88 18.04 -11.31
CA ASN A 504 44.91 18.75 -10.46
C ASN A 504 43.50 18.15 -10.42
N TYR A 505 43.36 16.81 -10.58
CA TYR A 505 42.09 16.11 -10.39
C TYR A 505 42.14 15.19 -9.16
N VAL A 506 41.04 15.15 -8.43
CA VAL A 506 40.82 14.32 -7.24
C VAL A 506 39.42 13.71 -7.28
N TRP A 507 39.20 12.59 -6.59
CA TRP A 507 37.84 12.11 -6.38
C TRP A 507 37.11 13.04 -5.39
N ALA A 508 35.85 13.36 -5.68
CA ALA A 508 34.98 14.08 -4.76
C ALA A 508 34.51 13.14 -3.64
N ASP A 509 34.37 13.63 -2.41
CA ASP A 509 33.59 12.96 -1.37
C ASP A 509 32.10 13.04 -1.72
N GLU A 510 31.47 11.88 -1.94
CA GLU A 510 30.04 11.76 -2.30
C GLU A 510 29.07 12.03 -1.13
N ASN A 511 29.57 12.35 0.07
CA ASN A 511 28.77 12.73 1.24
C ASN A 511 29.08 14.14 1.78
N ALA A 512 29.94 14.89 1.08
CA ALA A 512 30.28 16.25 1.46
C ALA A 512 29.20 17.26 1.04
N VAL A 513 29.40 18.51 1.50
CA VAL A 513 28.68 19.69 1.05
C VAL A 513 29.60 20.47 0.13
N TYR A 514 29.13 20.83 -1.07
CA TYR A 514 29.90 21.62 -2.02
C TYR A 514 29.22 22.95 -2.29
N THR A 515 30.03 24.01 -2.37
CA THR A 515 29.62 25.33 -2.84
C THR A 515 30.38 25.66 -4.12
N LEU A 516 29.66 26.08 -5.16
CA LEU A 516 30.20 26.44 -6.47
C LEU A 516 29.77 27.87 -6.81
N THR A 517 30.68 28.62 -7.42
CA THR A 517 30.36 29.94 -8.00
C THR A 517 29.65 29.79 -9.35
N ARG A 518 29.05 30.89 -9.84
CA ARG A 518 28.41 30.97 -11.15
C ARG A 518 29.26 30.42 -12.28
N GLU A 519 30.49 30.93 -12.41
CA GLU A 519 31.41 30.53 -13.46
C GLU A 519 31.72 29.03 -13.40
N GLN A 520 31.88 28.49 -12.20
CA GLN A 520 32.26 27.09 -11.98
C GLN A 520 31.15 26.12 -12.37
N TYR A 521 29.89 26.36 -11.98
CA TYR A 521 28.82 25.45 -12.41
C TYR A 521 28.42 25.68 -13.87
N GLN A 522 28.55 26.92 -14.41
CA GLN A 522 28.27 27.20 -15.82
C GLN A 522 29.26 26.50 -16.76
N GLU A 523 30.54 26.41 -16.37
CA GLU A 523 31.54 25.61 -17.06
C GLU A 523 31.02 24.18 -17.30
N ILE A 524 30.34 23.60 -16.31
CA ILE A 524 29.86 22.22 -16.38
C ILE A 524 28.60 22.11 -17.24
N THR A 525 27.62 22.98 -17.02
CA THR A 525 26.36 22.94 -17.78
C THR A 525 26.59 23.15 -19.27
N VAL A 526 27.49 24.06 -19.64
CA VAL A 526 27.87 24.31 -21.04
C VAL A 526 28.62 23.10 -21.62
N ARG A 527 29.55 22.52 -20.86
CA ARG A 527 30.27 21.33 -21.31
C ARG A 527 29.33 20.13 -21.50
N ASP A 528 28.35 19.96 -20.63
CA ASP A 528 27.36 18.88 -20.74
C ASP A 528 26.42 19.07 -21.93
N SER A 529 25.97 20.31 -22.21
CA SER A 529 25.21 20.59 -23.43
C SER A 529 26.04 20.32 -24.68
N TYR A 530 27.32 20.71 -24.71
CA TYR A 530 28.21 20.39 -25.83
C TYR A 530 28.43 18.88 -25.98
N SER A 531 28.56 18.15 -24.86
CA SER A 531 28.66 16.68 -24.87
C SER A 531 27.41 16.07 -25.50
N MET A 532 26.22 16.53 -25.10
CA MET A 532 24.96 16.06 -25.68
C MET A 532 24.84 16.41 -27.17
N TYR A 533 25.30 17.58 -27.60
CA TYR A 533 25.31 17.98 -29.00
C TYR A 533 26.22 17.09 -29.87
N LEU A 534 27.43 16.77 -29.38
CA LEU A 534 28.41 16.00 -30.15
C LEU A 534 28.20 14.48 -30.05
N ASN A 535 27.76 14.01 -28.89
CA ASN A 535 27.75 12.58 -28.56
C ASN A 535 26.35 12.02 -28.25
N ASN A 536 25.30 12.85 -28.28
CA ASN A 536 23.93 12.54 -27.83
C ASN A 536 23.78 12.18 -26.34
N PHE A 537 24.88 12.12 -25.59
CA PHE A 537 24.91 11.71 -24.20
C PHE A 537 25.90 12.57 -23.40
N MET A 538 25.65 12.65 -22.10
CA MET A 538 26.62 13.15 -21.13
C MET A 538 27.58 12.04 -20.70
N SER A 539 28.70 12.41 -20.08
CA SER A 539 29.61 11.47 -19.41
C SER A 539 29.03 10.94 -18.08
N ARG A 540 29.48 9.76 -17.66
CA ARG A 540 29.10 9.09 -16.41
C ARG A 540 29.72 9.73 -15.17
N TYR A 541 30.80 10.50 -15.36
CA TYR A 541 31.46 11.27 -14.33
C TYR A 541 31.58 12.74 -14.73
N VAL A 542 31.65 13.61 -13.72
CA VAL A 542 31.71 15.05 -13.85
C VAL A 542 32.92 15.55 -13.09
N ALA A 543 33.74 16.37 -13.73
CA ALA A 543 34.79 17.13 -13.07
C ALA A 543 34.32 18.56 -12.85
N PHE A 544 34.37 19.06 -11.61
CA PHE A 544 33.98 20.42 -11.24
C PHE A 544 34.95 21.03 -10.24
N LYS A 545 35.05 22.37 -10.22
CA LYS A 545 35.79 23.12 -9.20
C LYS A 545 34.84 23.59 -8.11
N THR A 546 35.38 23.82 -6.92
CA THR A 546 34.60 24.35 -5.79
C THR A 546 35.06 25.76 -5.46
N LYS A 547 34.23 26.51 -4.72
CA LYS A 547 34.59 27.85 -4.24
C LYS A 547 35.84 27.83 -3.35
N SER A 548 36.01 26.78 -2.54
CA SER A 548 37.15 26.63 -1.63
C SER A 548 38.42 26.13 -2.32
N GLU A 549 38.29 25.39 -3.41
CA GLU A 549 39.42 24.78 -4.15
C GLU A 549 39.30 25.11 -5.64
N PRO A 550 39.56 26.37 -6.05
CA PRO A 550 39.36 26.82 -7.43
C PRO A 550 40.37 26.23 -8.43
N ASP A 551 41.50 25.70 -7.96
CA ASP A 551 42.55 25.13 -8.82
C ASP A 551 42.50 23.60 -8.92
N VAL A 552 41.53 22.96 -8.26
CA VAL A 552 41.38 21.50 -8.20
C VAL A 552 40.03 21.07 -8.76
N TYR A 553 40.05 20.12 -9.69
CA TYR A 553 38.85 19.48 -10.18
C TYR A 553 38.48 18.27 -9.32
N HIS A 554 37.31 18.32 -8.72
CA HIS A 554 36.67 17.23 -8.01
C HIS A 554 35.87 16.39 -9.00
N VAL A 555 36.09 15.08 -8.99
CA VAL A 555 35.45 14.14 -9.90
C VAL A 555 34.37 13.35 -9.17
N LEU A 556 33.15 13.38 -9.69
CA LEU A 556 31.97 12.80 -9.06
C LEU A 556 31.17 12.01 -10.10
N ARG A 557 30.49 10.94 -9.68
CA ARG A 557 29.54 10.26 -10.58
C ARG A 557 28.33 11.15 -10.88
N ARG A 558 27.73 10.94 -12.05
CA ARG A 558 26.65 11.79 -12.56
C ARG A 558 25.45 11.86 -11.62
N GLU A 559 25.05 10.75 -10.99
CA GLU A 559 23.87 10.71 -10.12
C GLU A 559 24.02 11.58 -8.87
N LYS A 560 25.26 11.73 -8.40
CA LYS A 560 25.60 12.63 -7.29
C LYS A 560 25.71 14.08 -7.75
N TRP A 561 26.27 14.30 -8.94
CA TRP A 561 26.27 15.63 -9.57
C TRP A 561 24.85 16.15 -9.80
N ASN A 562 23.92 15.28 -10.16
CA ASN A 562 22.52 15.64 -10.36
C ASN A 562 21.87 16.25 -9.10
N VAL A 563 22.38 16.00 -7.89
CA VAL A 563 21.94 16.69 -6.67
C VAL A 563 22.33 18.17 -6.70
N ILE A 564 23.56 18.49 -7.13
CA ILE A 564 24.05 19.86 -7.31
C ILE A 564 23.26 20.55 -8.43
N GLU A 565 23.10 19.87 -9.56
CA GLU A 565 22.40 20.40 -10.72
C GLU A 565 20.91 20.63 -10.45
N LYS A 566 20.27 19.77 -9.64
CA LYS A 566 18.89 19.98 -9.20
C LYS A 566 18.74 21.22 -8.32
N ALA A 567 19.69 21.48 -7.43
CA ALA A 567 19.71 22.72 -6.63
C ALA A 567 19.84 23.95 -7.54
N LEU A 568 20.62 23.87 -8.62
CA LEU A 568 20.68 24.92 -9.65
C LEU A 568 19.33 25.08 -10.36
N ASN A 569 18.70 23.99 -10.80
CA ASN A 569 17.41 24.02 -11.49
C ASN A 569 16.30 24.66 -10.66
N LEU A 570 16.22 24.34 -9.37
CA LEU A 570 15.27 24.97 -8.44
C LEU A 570 15.41 26.49 -8.39
N ASN A 571 16.61 27.03 -8.59
CA ASN A 571 16.82 28.48 -8.65
C ASN A 571 16.47 29.04 -10.03
N LEU A 572 16.96 28.44 -11.11
CA LEU A 572 16.86 29.03 -12.45
C LEU A 572 15.45 28.95 -13.03
N VAL A 573 14.84 27.78 -12.94
CA VAL A 573 13.60 27.47 -13.65
C VAL A 573 12.41 28.15 -12.97
N LEU A 574 12.39 28.15 -11.64
CA LEU A 574 11.36 28.81 -10.84
C LEU A 574 11.56 30.33 -10.75
N SER A 575 12.62 30.87 -11.34
CA SER A 575 12.84 32.31 -11.34
C SER A 575 12.08 32.99 -12.48
N ASN A 576 11.16 33.89 -12.13
CA ASN A 576 10.42 34.74 -13.07
C ASN A 576 11.37 35.81 -13.67
N GLU A 577 12.32 35.37 -14.52
CA GLU A 577 13.48 36.12 -15.04
C GLU A 577 14.60 36.40 -14.05
N GLY A 578 14.75 35.57 -13.01
CA GLY A 578 15.88 35.71 -12.10
C GLY A 578 17.19 35.52 -12.84
N ALA A 579 18.21 36.28 -12.42
CA ALA A 579 19.56 36.03 -12.84
C ALA A 579 20.02 34.64 -12.36
N TYR A 580 20.99 34.07 -13.06
CA TYR A 580 21.72 32.91 -12.55
C TYR A 580 22.19 33.18 -11.12
N PRO A 581 22.09 32.26 -10.16
CA PRO A 581 22.58 32.52 -8.82
C PRO A 581 24.09 32.82 -8.83
N GLU A 582 24.60 33.67 -7.93
CA GLU A 582 26.05 33.90 -7.84
C GLU A 582 26.79 32.65 -7.34
N GLU A 583 26.12 31.85 -6.51
CA GLU A 583 26.62 30.59 -6.00
C GLU A 583 25.49 29.60 -5.73
N ILE A 584 25.83 28.31 -5.75
CA ILE A 584 24.94 27.22 -5.35
C ILE A 584 25.63 26.36 -4.29
N THR A 585 24.85 25.84 -3.34
CA THR A 585 25.34 24.91 -2.32
C THR A 585 24.45 23.68 -2.27
N ALA A 586 25.05 22.49 -2.24
CA ALA A 586 24.32 21.22 -2.17
C ALA A 586 24.99 20.23 -1.23
N ASN A 587 24.18 19.54 -0.42
CA ASN A 587 24.60 18.46 0.47
C ASN A 587 24.35 17.11 -0.20
N LEU A 588 25.40 16.32 -0.39
CA LEU A 588 25.31 15.04 -1.12
C LEU A 588 25.01 13.84 -0.21
N LYS A 589 25.06 14.00 1.11
CA LYS A 589 24.98 12.89 2.07
C LYS A 589 23.66 12.13 1.94
N GLY A 590 23.74 10.85 1.57
CA GLY A 590 22.59 9.96 1.46
C GLY A 590 21.58 10.32 0.35
N VAL A 591 21.94 11.23 -0.57
CA VAL A 591 21.07 11.67 -1.66
C VAL A 591 21.77 11.49 -3.01
N GLU A 592 21.02 11.05 -4.01
CA GLU A 592 21.41 10.94 -5.43
C GLU A 592 20.15 10.94 -6.31
N TYR A 593 20.30 11.35 -7.57
CA TYR A 593 19.20 11.38 -8.53
C TYR A 593 19.65 10.90 -9.91
N THR A 594 18.81 10.13 -10.59
CA THR A 594 19.02 9.82 -12.02
C THR A 594 18.76 11.05 -12.88
N TYR A 595 17.76 11.86 -12.47
CA TYR A 595 17.24 13.04 -13.16
C TYR A 595 17.46 14.30 -12.31
N SER A 596 18.06 15.34 -12.90
CA SER A 596 18.27 16.64 -12.24
C SER A 596 17.11 17.61 -12.49
N GLU A 597 16.21 17.26 -13.40
CA GLU A 597 15.09 18.08 -13.83
C GLU A 597 14.08 18.30 -12.68
N VAL A 598 13.53 19.50 -12.60
CA VAL A 598 12.51 19.92 -11.64
C VAL A 598 11.29 20.44 -12.38
N ARG A 599 10.12 20.33 -11.74
CA ARG A 599 8.89 20.93 -12.27
C ARG A 599 9.06 22.45 -12.37
N ASP A 600 8.63 23.02 -13.49
CA ASP A 600 8.39 24.45 -13.65
C ASP A 600 6.90 24.70 -13.43
N VAL A 601 6.60 25.79 -12.74
CA VAL A 601 5.23 26.17 -12.42
C VAL A 601 4.73 27.02 -13.57
N GLN A 602 3.55 26.69 -14.10
CA GLN A 602 2.84 27.59 -15.00
C GLN A 602 2.51 28.87 -14.23
N ASN A 603 3.32 29.91 -14.42
CA ASN A 603 3.17 31.16 -13.68
C ASN A 603 1.87 31.89 -14.05
N THR A 604 1.30 31.57 -15.22
CA THR A 604 -0.02 32.03 -15.67
C THR A 604 -0.73 30.92 -16.45
N SER A 605 -2.07 30.94 -16.50
CA SER A 605 -2.93 29.84 -16.99
C SER A 605 -2.77 29.45 -18.47
N TYR A 606 -1.95 30.15 -19.26
CA TYR A 606 -1.83 30.02 -20.74
C TYR A 606 -0.39 29.71 -21.19
N THR A 607 0.43 29.15 -20.31
CA THR A 607 1.88 28.96 -20.49
C THR A 607 2.33 27.49 -20.56
N CYS A 608 1.41 26.56 -20.85
CA CYS A 608 1.75 25.14 -20.92
C CYS A 608 2.83 24.84 -21.97
N GLY A 609 2.84 25.55 -23.10
CA GLY A 609 3.89 25.46 -24.12
C GLY A 609 5.26 25.91 -23.60
N PRO A 610 5.41 27.17 -23.14
CA PRO A 610 6.63 27.69 -22.53
C PRO A 610 7.13 26.87 -21.34
N THR A 611 6.23 26.36 -20.51
CA THR A 611 6.57 25.46 -19.38
C THR A 611 7.18 24.17 -19.89
N SER A 612 6.57 23.54 -20.90
CA SER A 612 7.10 22.34 -21.53
C SER A 612 8.46 22.59 -22.19
N LEU A 613 8.61 23.75 -22.82
CA LEU A 613 9.88 24.17 -23.42
C LEU A 613 10.97 24.40 -22.35
N SER A 614 10.63 24.97 -21.19
CA SER A 614 11.56 25.08 -20.06
C SER A 614 11.99 23.69 -19.54
N MET A 615 11.07 22.74 -19.39
CA MET A 615 11.41 21.34 -19.03
C MET A 615 12.41 20.72 -20.02
N CYS A 616 12.18 20.92 -21.32
CA CYS A 616 13.10 20.48 -22.36
C CYS A 616 14.46 21.16 -22.27
N SER A 617 14.51 22.45 -21.89
CA SER A 617 15.77 23.19 -21.70
C SER A 617 16.62 22.62 -20.57
N GLN A 618 16.00 22.14 -19.48
CA GLN A 618 16.70 21.47 -18.39
C GLN A 618 17.30 20.14 -18.84
N THR A 619 16.54 19.37 -19.64
CA THR A 619 17.01 18.11 -20.23
C THR A 619 18.20 18.33 -21.14
N LEU A 620 18.19 19.41 -21.92
CA LEU A 620 19.24 19.75 -22.90
C LEU A 620 20.34 20.67 -22.33
N LYS A 621 20.27 21.01 -21.04
CA LYS A 621 21.28 21.79 -20.30
C LYS A 621 21.48 23.22 -20.81
N THR A 622 20.42 23.83 -21.36
CA THR A 622 20.42 25.24 -21.84
C THR A 622 19.66 26.22 -20.95
N TYR A 623 18.92 25.70 -19.96
CA TYR A 623 18.27 26.39 -18.83
C TYR A 623 17.73 27.80 -19.08
N PHE A 624 16.40 27.91 -19.18
CA PHE A 624 15.66 29.16 -19.02
C PHE A 624 14.29 28.90 -18.39
N SER A 625 13.72 29.89 -17.72
CA SER A 625 12.40 29.79 -17.09
C SER A 625 11.28 29.84 -18.12
N GLU A 626 10.12 29.28 -17.75
CA GLU A 626 8.85 29.39 -18.48
C GLU A 626 8.61 30.82 -18.98
N TYR A 627 8.71 31.82 -18.11
CA TYR A 627 8.43 33.22 -18.44
C TYR A 627 9.29 33.74 -19.60
N ARG A 628 10.60 33.44 -19.58
CA ARG A 628 11.50 33.80 -20.68
C ARG A 628 11.13 33.06 -21.96
N GLY A 629 10.71 31.80 -21.84
CA GLY A 629 10.16 31.01 -22.94
C GLY A 629 8.90 31.64 -23.54
N ALA A 630 7.99 32.16 -22.71
CA ALA A 630 6.74 32.79 -23.13
C ALA A 630 6.98 34.09 -23.91
N ILE A 631 7.86 34.96 -23.41
CA ILE A 631 8.27 36.17 -24.14
C ILE A 631 8.84 35.82 -25.51
N ASN A 632 9.79 34.88 -25.55
CA ASN A 632 10.46 34.50 -26.79
C ASN A 632 9.53 33.79 -27.77
N ALA A 633 8.49 33.12 -27.27
CA ALA A 633 7.48 32.46 -28.09
C ALA A 633 6.38 33.42 -28.57
N GLY A 634 6.34 34.65 -28.05
CA GLY A 634 5.28 35.63 -28.33
C GLY A 634 3.94 35.21 -27.72
N SER A 635 3.96 34.49 -26.59
CA SER A 635 2.76 33.96 -25.96
C SER A 635 1.90 35.07 -25.34
N THR A 636 0.59 35.05 -25.58
CA THR A 636 -0.35 36.05 -25.04
C THR A 636 -1.47 35.38 -24.25
N TYR A 637 -2.17 36.16 -23.42
CA TYR A 637 -3.36 35.70 -22.70
C TYR A 637 -4.46 35.23 -23.65
N ALA A 638 -4.62 35.89 -24.80
CA ALA A 638 -5.71 35.62 -25.75
C ALA A 638 -5.42 34.42 -26.65
N ASP A 639 -4.17 34.25 -27.09
CA ASP A 639 -3.82 33.29 -28.14
C ASP A 639 -3.02 32.08 -27.60
N GLY A 640 -2.60 32.11 -26.34
CA GLY A 640 -1.72 31.09 -25.77
C GLY A 640 -0.37 31.05 -26.50
N SER A 641 0.13 29.84 -26.77
CA SER A 641 1.39 29.63 -27.48
C SER A 641 1.19 28.75 -28.70
N SER A 642 1.70 29.16 -29.86
CA SER A 642 1.71 28.31 -31.05
C SER A 642 2.96 27.43 -31.08
N THR A 643 2.85 26.24 -31.69
CA THR A 643 4.01 25.36 -31.91
C THR A 643 5.13 26.07 -32.68
N SER A 644 4.79 26.96 -33.63
CA SER A 644 5.77 27.80 -34.35
C SER A 644 6.46 28.83 -33.45
N GLY A 645 5.71 29.46 -32.54
CA GLY A 645 6.27 30.37 -31.53
C GLY A 645 7.26 29.64 -30.61
N LEU A 646 6.89 28.45 -30.12
CA LEU A 646 7.77 27.60 -29.31
C LEU A 646 9.03 27.18 -30.10
N ALA A 647 8.90 26.88 -31.39
CA ALA A 647 10.05 26.56 -32.24
C ALA A 647 11.00 27.76 -32.40
N ASN A 648 10.47 28.97 -32.52
CA ASN A 648 11.29 30.20 -32.57
C ASN A 648 11.99 30.45 -31.24
N ALA A 649 11.27 30.32 -30.13
CA ALA A 649 11.84 30.45 -28.79
C ALA A 649 12.97 29.44 -28.53
N ALA A 650 12.78 28.18 -28.93
CA ALA A 650 13.82 27.15 -28.82
C ALA A 650 15.09 27.53 -29.60
N ARG A 651 14.94 28.08 -30.82
CA ARG A 651 16.07 28.52 -31.65
C ARG A 651 16.87 29.66 -31.04
N MET A 652 16.23 30.54 -30.27
CA MET A 652 16.93 31.59 -29.51
C MET A 652 17.80 31.03 -28.38
N HIS A 653 17.57 29.79 -27.95
CA HIS A 653 18.25 29.13 -26.83
C HIS A 653 19.10 27.93 -27.28
N ASN A 654 19.79 28.07 -28.40
CA ASN A 654 20.72 27.08 -28.97
C ASN A 654 20.10 25.71 -29.27
N MET A 655 18.83 25.67 -29.64
CA MET A 655 18.16 24.45 -30.08
C MET A 655 17.72 24.55 -31.55
N SER A 656 17.77 23.43 -32.25
CA SER A 656 16.95 23.21 -33.44
C SER A 656 15.59 22.68 -33.02
N ALA A 657 14.58 23.00 -33.83
CA ALA A 657 13.20 22.60 -33.61
C ALA A 657 12.63 22.08 -34.92
N THR A 658 12.33 20.78 -34.95
CA THR A 658 11.74 20.07 -36.10
C THR A 658 10.33 19.64 -35.74
N PHE A 659 9.36 19.93 -36.62
CA PHE A 659 7.98 19.55 -36.39
C PHE A 659 7.79 18.05 -36.58
N TYR A 660 6.95 17.46 -35.73
CA TYR A 660 6.37 16.14 -35.97
C TYR A 660 4.86 16.20 -35.76
N TYR A 661 4.18 15.19 -36.25
CA TYR A 661 2.73 15.08 -36.34
C TYR A 661 2.28 13.77 -35.69
N ASN A 662 0.99 13.61 -35.43
CA ASN A 662 0.49 12.37 -34.79
C ASN A 662 0.87 11.11 -35.61
N THR A 663 0.84 11.23 -36.94
CA THR A 663 1.23 10.21 -37.93
C THR A 663 2.72 9.90 -37.95
N THR A 664 3.57 10.80 -37.43
CA THR A 664 5.03 10.67 -37.44
C THR A 664 5.63 10.61 -36.03
N PHE A 665 4.81 10.39 -35.01
CA PHE A 665 5.25 10.35 -33.63
C PHE A 665 6.30 9.26 -33.36
N ASP A 666 6.21 8.11 -34.04
CA ASP A 666 7.22 7.05 -33.92
C ASP A 666 8.61 7.50 -34.39
N ASN A 667 8.69 8.41 -35.36
CA ASN A 667 9.96 9.02 -35.76
C ASN A 667 10.51 9.90 -34.63
N ALA A 668 9.66 10.69 -33.97
CA ALA A 668 10.05 11.50 -32.83
C ALA A 668 10.54 10.66 -31.65
N LEU A 669 9.85 9.55 -31.34
CA LEU A 669 10.29 8.58 -30.32
C LEU A 669 11.62 7.92 -30.69
N ASN A 670 11.83 7.61 -31.97
CA ASN A 670 13.10 7.08 -32.44
C ASN A 670 14.24 8.08 -32.26
N GLU A 671 14.04 9.36 -32.57
CA GLU A 671 15.01 10.42 -32.29
C GLU A 671 15.27 10.59 -30.80
N LEU A 672 14.22 10.59 -29.96
CA LEU A 672 14.37 10.62 -28.51
C LEU A 672 15.23 9.47 -27.99
N SER A 673 15.06 8.26 -28.54
CA SER A 673 15.83 7.07 -28.16
C SER A 673 17.32 7.13 -28.50
N LYS A 674 17.73 8.05 -29.37
CA LYS A 674 19.15 8.27 -29.71
C LYS A 674 19.87 9.12 -28.66
N GLY A 675 19.15 9.82 -27.79
CA GLY A 675 19.70 10.79 -26.82
C GLY A 675 19.85 12.19 -27.42
N GLY A 676 20.27 13.16 -26.59
CA GLY A 676 20.52 14.55 -27.03
C GLY A 676 19.27 15.29 -27.50
N CYS A 677 18.10 14.83 -27.08
CA CYS A 677 16.81 15.20 -27.63
C CYS A 677 15.76 15.28 -26.51
N ALA A 678 14.80 16.19 -26.66
CA ALA A 678 13.57 16.25 -25.87
C ALA A 678 12.40 16.61 -26.80
N LEU A 679 11.17 16.28 -26.42
CA LEU A 679 9.99 16.55 -27.26
C LEU A 679 9.02 17.50 -26.57
N ILE A 680 8.44 18.42 -27.34
CA ILE A 680 7.18 19.07 -26.98
C ILE A 680 6.06 18.28 -27.64
N PHE A 681 5.10 17.84 -26.85
CA PHE A 681 3.93 17.09 -27.28
C PHE A 681 2.68 17.91 -27.03
N HIS A 682 1.78 17.96 -28.01
CA HIS A 682 0.54 18.71 -27.92
C HIS A 682 -0.64 17.75 -27.75
N THR A 683 -1.27 17.79 -26.58
CA THR A 683 -2.49 17.04 -26.25
C THR A 683 -3.73 17.83 -26.70
N TRP A 684 -4.92 17.50 -26.19
CA TRP A 684 -6.07 18.40 -26.33
C TRP A 684 -5.86 19.67 -25.50
N ASN A 685 -5.72 20.82 -26.16
CA ASN A 685 -5.59 22.16 -25.57
C ASN A 685 -4.45 22.35 -24.55
N HIS A 686 -3.42 21.49 -24.55
CA HIS A 686 -2.30 21.58 -23.62
C HIS A 686 -1.00 21.04 -24.22
N TYR A 687 0.13 21.58 -23.79
CA TYR A 687 1.45 21.08 -24.15
C TYR A 687 2.07 20.35 -22.96
N VAL A 688 2.68 19.21 -23.22
CA VAL A 688 3.50 18.47 -22.25
C VAL A 688 4.92 18.31 -22.81
N ALA A 689 5.88 18.07 -21.93
CA ALA A 689 7.24 17.74 -22.31
C ALA A 689 7.50 16.24 -22.19
N ILE A 690 8.18 15.66 -23.17
CA ILE A 690 8.67 14.28 -23.12
C ILE A 690 10.20 14.32 -23.07
N LEU A 691 10.75 13.91 -21.93
CA LEU A 691 12.13 14.18 -21.55
C LEU A 691 13.07 12.98 -21.72
N ASP A 692 12.50 11.78 -21.69
CA ASP A 692 13.25 10.54 -21.84
C ASP A 692 12.37 9.37 -22.31
N ILE A 693 13.01 8.28 -22.69
CA ILE A 693 12.39 7.04 -23.15
C ILE A 693 13.06 5.82 -22.50
N SER A 694 12.26 4.82 -22.15
CA SER A 694 12.75 3.61 -21.50
C SER A 694 13.61 2.79 -22.47
N LYS A 695 14.51 1.96 -21.93
CA LYS A 695 15.45 1.17 -22.75
C LYS A 695 14.76 0.25 -23.75
N ASP A 696 13.61 -0.31 -23.36
CA ASP A 696 12.73 -1.15 -24.19
C ASP A 696 11.76 -0.34 -25.07
N LYS A 697 11.81 1.00 -24.98
CA LYS A 697 10.95 1.95 -25.68
C LYS A 697 9.46 1.84 -25.37
N SER A 698 9.08 1.13 -24.31
CA SER A 698 7.69 0.92 -23.92
C SER A 698 7.09 2.09 -23.15
N LYS A 699 7.92 2.93 -22.53
CA LYS A 699 7.52 4.08 -21.72
C LYS A 699 8.31 5.33 -22.05
N VAL A 700 7.71 6.49 -21.79
CA VAL A 700 8.36 7.81 -21.86
C VAL A 700 8.16 8.60 -20.57
N LEU A 701 9.14 9.40 -20.20
CA LEU A 701 9.07 10.29 -19.06
C LEU A 701 8.41 11.60 -19.48
N VAL A 702 7.22 11.87 -18.93
CA VAL A 702 6.43 13.06 -19.23
C VAL A 702 6.50 14.07 -18.08
N ALA A 703 6.59 15.35 -18.41
CA ALA A 703 6.51 16.48 -17.48
C ALA A 703 5.52 17.54 -17.97
N ASN A 704 5.16 18.48 -17.07
CA ASN A 704 4.13 19.50 -17.26
C ASN A 704 2.73 18.89 -17.54
N PRO A 705 2.04 18.37 -16.51
CA PRO A 705 0.87 17.52 -16.72
C PRO A 705 -0.35 18.30 -17.22
N SER A 706 -1.25 17.61 -17.94
CA SER A 706 -2.55 18.15 -18.38
C SER A 706 -3.74 17.70 -17.52
N GLY A 707 -3.51 16.88 -16.49
CA GLY A 707 -4.55 16.32 -15.61
C GLY A 707 -4.08 15.08 -14.82
N THR A 708 -5.00 14.39 -14.15
CA THR A 708 -4.78 13.11 -13.46
C THR A 708 -5.09 11.89 -14.35
N TYR A 709 -4.62 10.68 -13.97
CA TYR A 709 -4.91 9.42 -14.70
C TYR A 709 -6.41 9.17 -14.95
N ASN A 710 -7.30 9.76 -14.15
CA ASN A 710 -8.74 9.49 -14.14
C ASN A 710 -9.56 10.43 -15.02
N GLU A 711 -8.93 11.35 -15.77
CA GLU A 711 -9.62 12.33 -16.63
C GLU A 711 -9.79 11.84 -18.09
N GLY A 712 -9.73 10.53 -18.32
CA GLY A 712 -9.92 9.93 -19.65
C GLY A 712 -8.78 10.24 -20.62
N SER A 713 -9.07 10.47 -21.90
CA SER A 713 -8.11 10.74 -22.99
C SER A 713 -7.40 12.10 -22.90
N HIS A 714 -7.52 12.82 -21.77
CA HIS A 714 -7.04 14.20 -21.63
C HIS A 714 -6.06 14.42 -20.47
N GLY A 715 -5.96 13.49 -19.51
CA GLY A 715 -5.14 13.67 -18.32
C GLY A 715 -3.77 13.00 -18.42
N MET A 716 -2.72 13.72 -18.81
CA MET A 716 -1.34 13.20 -18.81
C MET A 716 -0.60 13.65 -17.54
N PRO A 717 -0.33 12.78 -16.56
CA PRO A 717 0.40 13.15 -15.35
C PRO A 717 1.91 13.19 -15.58
N THR A 718 2.64 13.86 -14.68
CA THR A 718 4.12 13.83 -14.65
C THR A 718 4.59 12.48 -14.13
N ASN A 719 4.90 11.56 -15.05
CA ASN A 719 5.31 10.20 -14.72
C ASN A 719 5.96 9.50 -15.93
N TRP A 720 6.46 8.29 -15.70
CA TRP A 720 6.74 7.34 -16.77
C TRP A 720 5.43 6.73 -17.29
N LEU A 721 5.01 7.16 -18.49
CA LEU A 721 3.78 6.73 -19.14
C LEU A 721 4.06 5.72 -20.25
N SER A 722 3.16 4.75 -20.48
CA SER A 722 3.31 3.86 -21.62
C SER A 722 3.16 4.62 -22.93
N VAL A 723 3.96 4.25 -23.95
CA VAL A 723 3.87 4.86 -25.28
C VAL A 723 2.47 4.67 -25.88
N SER A 724 1.83 3.53 -25.63
CA SER A 724 0.43 3.27 -26.04
C SER A 724 -0.54 4.29 -25.45
N TYR A 725 -0.38 4.63 -24.17
CA TYR A 725 -1.21 5.61 -23.50
C TYR A 725 -0.96 7.02 -24.04
N VAL A 726 0.30 7.43 -24.20
CA VAL A 726 0.64 8.73 -24.79
C VAL A 726 0.06 8.89 -26.20
N LYS A 727 0.12 7.83 -27.04
CA LYS A 727 -0.52 7.82 -28.37
C LYS A 727 -2.04 8.01 -28.30
N SER A 728 -2.70 7.46 -27.28
CA SER A 728 -4.15 7.66 -27.09
C SER A 728 -4.54 9.09 -26.65
N CYS A 729 -3.56 9.90 -26.21
CA CYS A 729 -3.77 11.28 -25.79
C CYS A 729 -3.60 12.31 -26.93
N PHE A 730 -3.32 11.86 -28.15
CA PHE A 730 -3.42 12.74 -29.32
C PHE A 730 -4.87 13.22 -29.48
N ASN A 731 -5.04 14.48 -29.86
CA ASN A 731 -6.35 14.96 -30.28
C ASN A 731 -6.73 14.40 -31.67
N ASN A 732 -8.00 14.59 -32.07
CA ASN A 732 -8.53 14.11 -33.35
C ASN A 732 -8.03 14.90 -34.58
N TYR A 733 -7.19 15.93 -34.37
CA TYR A 733 -6.60 16.74 -35.43
C TYR A 733 -5.12 16.39 -35.59
N ASP A 734 -4.58 16.63 -36.78
CA ASP A 734 -3.13 16.48 -36.97
C ASP A 734 -2.38 17.67 -36.37
N THR A 735 -2.21 17.63 -35.05
CA THR A 735 -1.53 18.69 -34.30
C THR A 735 -0.03 18.46 -34.25
N SER A 736 0.71 19.55 -34.42
CA SER A 736 2.16 19.50 -34.50
C SER A 736 2.82 19.62 -33.12
N GLY A 737 3.76 18.71 -32.85
CA GLY A 737 4.73 18.78 -31.77
C GLY A 737 6.12 19.17 -32.27
N LEU A 738 7.10 19.24 -31.38
CA LEU A 738 8.50 19.57 -31.71
C LEU A 738 9.47 18.52 -31.21
N ILE A 739 10.39 18.12 -32.08
CA ILE A 739 11.65 17.46 -31.72
C ILE A 739 12.67 18.57 -31.48
N LEU A 740 13.15 18.68 -30.24
CA LEU A 740 14.16 19.66 -29.84
C LEU A 740 15.52 19.00 -29.70
N LYS A 741 16.53 19.57 -30.36
CA LYS A 741 17.93 19.12 -30.28
C LYS A 741 18.85 20.30 -30.15
N LEU A 742 20.02 20.12 -29.57
CA LEU A 742 21.02 21.18 -29.47
C LEU A 742 21.57 21.55 -30.85
N ASN A 743 21.89 22.83 -31.04
CA ASN A 743 22.42 23.36 -32.27
C ASN A 743 23.52 24.39 -31.99
N TYR A 744 24.77 23.94 -32.04
CA TYR A 744 25.94 24.78 -31.77
C TYR A 744 26.87 24.85 -32.99
N ASN A 745 27.55 25.99 -33.13
CA ASN A 745 28.68 26.13 -34.04
C ASN A 745 30.00 26.12 -33.24
N LEU A 746 30.53 24.92 -32.95
CA LEU A 746 31.73 24.74 -32.13
C LEU A 746 33.00 24.70 -32.97
N THR A 747 34.08 25.32 -32.47
CA THR A 747 35.41 25.24 -33.07
C THR A 747 35.99 23.83 -32.96
N GLY A 748 36.98 23.49 -33.80
CA GLY A 748 37.66 22.18 -33.74
C GLY A 748 38.29 21.92 -32.37
N THR A 749 38.88 22.94 -31.75
CA THR A 749 39.47 22.85 -30.41
C THR A 749 38.43 22.48 -29.36
N VAL A 750 37.28 23.17 -29.33
CA VAL A 750 36.21 22.89 -28.36
C VAL A 750 35.64 21.48 -28.57
N LYS A 751 35.44 21.06 -29.83
CA LYS A 751 34.99 19.69 -30.16
C LYS A 751 35.95 18.64 -29.60
N ASN A 752 37.26 18.83 -29.79
CA ASN A 752 38.27 17.91 -29.28
C ASN A 752 38.28 17.87 -27.74
N GLN A 753 38.22 19.02 -27.08
CA GLN A 753 38.21 19.09 -25.62
C GLN A 753 36.98 18.41 -25.00
N VAL A 754 35.80 18.65 -25.57
CA VAL A 754 34.54 18.00 -25.12
C VAL A 754 34.59 16.51 -25.35
N ASN A 755 35.07 16.04 -26.52
CA ASN A 755 35.19 14.61 -26.80
C ASN A 755 36.25 13.93 -25.91
N ASN A 756 37.37 14.59 -25.63
CA ASN A 756 38.36 14.07 -24.70
C ASN A 756 37.75 13.90 -23.31
N MET A 757 37.07 14.94 -22.79
CA MET A 757 36.37 14.85 -21.50
C MET A 757 35.30 13.76 -21.51
N TYR A 758 34.45 13.68 -22.53
CA TYR A 758 33.41 12.66 -22.63
C TYR A 758 33.96 11.23 -22.53
N ASN A 759 35.07 10.95 -23.22
CA ASN A 759 35.71 9.63 -23.21
C ASN A 759 36.47 9.38 -21.90
N ASN A 760 37.26 10.35 -21.44
CA ASN A 760 38.06 10.23 -20.22
C ASN A 760 37.20 10.06 -18.97
N PHE A 761 36.00 10.65 -18.94
CA PHE A 761 35.08 10.64 -17.79
C PHE A 761 33.94 9.62 -17.95
N GLY A 762 34.18 8.57 -18.72
CA GLY A 762 33.24 7.47 -18.94
C GLY A 762 32.10 7.88 -19.87
N ALA A 763 32.18 7.45 -21.12
CA ALA A 763 31.17 7.76 -22.13
C ALA A 763 29.76 7.23 -21.76
N LYS A 764 28.75 7.88 -22.34
CA LYS A 764 27.35 7.42 -22.44
C LYS A 764 26.67 7.15 -21.10
N TYR A 765 26.35 8.22 -20.37
CA TYR A 765 25.43 8.14 -19.23
C TYR A 765 23.99 7.84 -19.70
N ILE A 766 23.40 6.78 -19.15
CA ILE A 766 22.06 6.31 -19.51
C ILE A 766 21.12 6.53 -18.32
N ARG A 767 20.03 7.26 -18.54
CA ARG A 767 19.10 7.71 -17.50
C ARG A 767 17.91 6.76 -17.23
N SER A 768 17.85 5.58 -17.86
CA SER A 768 16.65 4.72 -18.00
C SER A 768 16.01 4.10 -16.72
N ASN A 769 16.14 4.72 -15.56
CA ASN A 769 15.44 4.34 -14.34
C ASN A 769 13.98 4.80 -14.39
N THR A 770 13.06 3.85 -14.62
CA THR A 770 11.62 4.12 -14.72
C THR A 770 10.90 4.25 -13.37
N SER A 771 11.61 4.03 -12.25
CA SER A 771 11.04 4.15 -10.90
C SER A 771 11.14 5.58 -10.34
N GLU A 772 12.11 6.36 -10.82
CA GLU A 772 12.30 7.74 -10.38
C GLU A 772 11.32 8.67 -11.11
N ARG A 773 10.68 9.57 -10.37
CA ARG A 773 9.76 10.57 -10.89
C ARG A 773 10.37 11.95 -10.74
N ILE A 774 10.04 12.85 -11.66
CA ILE A 774 10.30 14.28 -11.48
C ILE A 774 9.39 14.75 -10.34
N PRO A 775 9.95 15.18 -9.19
CA PRO A 775 9.13 15.56 -8.05
C PRO A 775 8.25 16.77 -8.42
N ASN A 776 7.01 16.76 -7.95
CA ASN A 776 6.25 17.99 -7.83
C ASN A 776 7.01 18.85 -6.80
N THR A 777 7.45 20.03 -7.20
CA THR A 777 8.08 21.01 -6.30
C THR A 777 7.17 21.35 -5.14
#